data_AF-A0A3L7USY8-F1
#
_entry.id   AF-A0A3L7USY8-F1
#
_cell.length_a   1.000
_cell.length_b   1.000
_cell.length_c   1.000
_cell.angle_alpha   90.00
_cell.angle_beta   90.00
_cell.angle_gamma   90.00
#
_symmetry.space_group_name_H-M   'P 1'
#
loop_
_entity.id
_entity.type
_entity.pdbx_description
1 polymer ?
#
loop_
_entity_poly.entity_id
_entity_poly.type
_entity_poly.pdbx_seq_one_letter_code
_entity_poly.pdbx_strand_id
1 'polypeptide(L)'
;MILGSWLVLMLVLEALVFVKPAIAADESNPRSESSLDELEDFPEFKLEPLLPSKNSAATPLPPIDEGDSDVIPGRSGNSLGIDQRGIERRDRQPEDTERPGYRPPGWNDRTALPDERSLPLRDPFTPAEPRRKDHRTDSTWPGKDATSADGFDWRLQPVSMADLEVGHSWAFEHTKPNLSETEMQDYIRLIRAVDDRKASIGLNLPDDINATSAWEAAFYRFAEARRQAWLNGTLLIQQAQSQLSNPFDAAVVSTTDHIFEAANLKSYSLTADMQSHPSDFVGRPVVLYGLFTPSVMNQLRATQTLGDEKSVYKLQRGFLRNLSNTENIAIVDAESYVDYDSQNKPIEAWPGEQRISYPVLIKGWFVKRMGEQPLVYCDVVRVLTPRPYDAYIRDNVQSRRRISEDESWLYYETLRQLQITSGKIQAGLALADQQLRVEMLMREVHEKDAADIALLQNDLRSGTLGDPDPQNNRTFQTRLSRLERQLDQRLNRYRQFQQQPAQFPMFVDIFQHPERWQGHLVTLRGYVRRVSSHEGDSALFNGQPLHELWLFTDDSQHNPTVIVTPSLPHEFPCNADVVDSVTVTGCLFKMYVYKSQNENRIAPLLLAGRIDWNPTNAQILALGDGGHFVPGSPLLASAKANSGRAVSDTMLLLFGFVTLLATMTVWGRVQRDRREHQRLMRLVDERPDFRQTSQDVYSGPFAESRFEPTRG
;
A
#
# COMPACT_ATOMS: atom_id res chain seq x y z
N MET A 1 -24.75 -61.43 17.38
CA MET A 1 -25.30 -60.05 17.42
C MET A 1 -24.23 -58.96 17.32
N ILE A 2 -23.04 -59.09 17.91
CA ILE A 2 -21.97 -58.08 17.83
C ILE A 2 -21.46 -57.83 16.38
N LEU A 3 -21.41 -58.88 15.53
CA LEU A 3 -21.08 -58.72 14.10
C LEU A 3 -22.14 -57.94 13.29
N GLY A 4 -23.41 -57.99 13.69
CA GLY A 4 -24.49 -57.31 12.96
C GLY A 4 -24.46 -55.78 13.16
N SER A 5 -24.15 -55.32 14.38
CA SER A 5 -23.99 -53.88 14.65
C SER A 5 -22.74 -53.29 13.98
N TRP A 6 -21.67 -54.07 13.85
CA TRP A 6 -20.48 -53.65 13.10
C TRP A 6 -20.75 -53.52 11.60
N LEU A 7 -21.56 -54.41 11.03
CA LEU A 7 -21.94 -54.36 9.62
C LEU A 7 -22.85 -53.14 9.32
N VAL A 8 -23.78 -52.80 10.21
CA VAL A 8 -24.63 -51.61 10.06
C VAL A 8 -23.82 -50.31 10.23
N LEU A 9 -22.86 -50.27 11.16
CA LEU A 9 -21.97 -49.12 11.32
C LEU A 9 -21.05 -48.95 10.10
N MET A 10 -20.52 -50.05 9.55
CA MET A 10 -19.74 -50.05 8.31
C MET A 10 -20.57 -49.60 7.11
N LEU A 11 -21.81 -50.06 6.96
CA LEU A 11 -22.71 -49.63 5.87
C LEU A 11 -23.11 -48.15 5.98
N VAL A 12 -23.28 -47.63 7.20
CA VAL A 12 -23.54 -46.20 7.42
C VAL A 12 -22.29 -45.36 7.15
N LEU A 13 -21.11 -45.85 7.51
CA LEU A 13 -19.83 -45.19 7.20
C LEU A 13 -19.50 -45.25 5.70
N GLU A 14 -19.75 -46.36 5.01
CA GLU A 14 -19.63 -46.46 3.55
C GLU A 14 -20.63 -45.55 2.84
N ALA A 15 -21.88 -45.47 3.31
CA ALA A 15 -22.88 -44.56 2.76
C ALA A 15 -22.49 -43.08 2.94
N LEU A 16 -21.85 -42.72 4.06
CA LEU A 16 -21.32 -41.37 4.30
C LEU A 16 -20.07 -41.05 3.46
N VAL A 17 -19.27 -42.06 3.10
CA VAL A 17 -18.09 -41.89 2.22
C VAL A 17 -18.48 -41.84 0.74
N PHE A 18 -19.63 -42.41 0.35
CA PHE A 18 -20.13 -42.41 -1.03
C PHE A 18 -21.00 -41.20 -1.44
N VAL A 19 -21.31 -40.27 -0.52
CA VAL A 19 -21.86 -38.95 -0.90
C VAL A 19 -20.71 -38.03 -1.36
N LYS A 20 -20.06 -38.44 -2.45
CA LYS A 20 -19.33 -37.51 -3.32
C LYS A 20 -20.37 -36.89 -4.25
N PRO A 21 -20.47 -35.57 -4.39
CA PRO A 21 -21.34 -35.00 -5.40
C PRO A 21 -20.84 -35.46 -6.77
N ALA A 22 -21.70 -36.15 -7.52
CA ALA A 22 -21.48 -36.44 -8.92
C ALA A 22 -21.41 -35.10 -9.67
N ILE A 23 -20.18 -34.67 -9.97
CA ILE A 23 -19.92 -33.62 -10.96
C ILE A 23 -20.23 -34.27 -12.30
N ALA A 24 -21.41 -33.96 -12.84
CA ALA A 24 -21.73 -34.25 -14.23
C ALA A 24 -20.77 -33.42 -15.10
N ALA A 25 -19.88 -34.12 -15.82
CA ALA A 25 -19.18 -33.56 -16.95
C ALA A 25 -20.21 -33.33 -18.06
N ASP A 26 -20.59 -32.08 -18.27
CA ASP A 26 -21.41 -31.65 -19.39
C ASP A 26 -20.47 -31.31 -20.55
N GLU A 27 -20.15 -32.32 -21.35
CA GLU A 27 -19.55 -32.16 -22.68
C GLU A 27 -20.63 -31.72 -23.66
N SER A 28 -20.97 -30.43 -23.69
CA SER A 28 -21.41 -29.74 -24.93
C SER A 28 -21.75 -28.26 -24.69
N ASN A 29 -20.83 -27.34 -24.98
CA ASN A 29 -21.22 -26.08 -25.62
C ASN A 29 -20.04 -25.44 -26.38
N PRO A 30 -20.29 -24.81 -27.53
CA PRO A 30 -19.24 -24.38 -28.46
C PRO A 30 -18.68 -23.01 -28.07
N ARG A 31 -17.40 -22.84 -28.46
CA ARG A 31 -16.64 -21.60 -28.61
C ARG A 31 -17.50 -20.32 -28.62
N SER A 32 -17.41 -19.55 -27.54
CA SER A 32 -17.50 -18.09 -27.58
C SER A 32 -16.14 -17.55 -27.19
N GLU A 33 -15.39 -17.08 -28.19
CA GLU A 33 -14.15 -16.33 -28.03
C GLU A 33 -14.48 -15.02 -27.28
N SER A 34 -14.06 -14.91 -26.02
CA SER A 34 -13.85 -13.63 -25.34
C SER A 34 -12.34 -13.48 -25.12
N SER A 35 -11.67 -12.96 -26.14
CA SER A 35 -10.26 -12.60 -26.14
C SER A 35 -10.04 -11.36 -25.26
N LEU A 36 -9.75 -11.53 -23.97
CA LEU A 36 -9.19 -10.45 -23.13
C LEU A 36 -8.39 -10.91 -21.89
N ASP A 37 -8.11 -12.21 -21.71
CA ASP A 37 -7.34 -12.73 -20.56
C ASP A 37 -5.95 -13.33 -20.91
N GLU A 38 -5.49 -13.21 -22.16
CA GLU A 38 -4.20 -13.81 -22.62
C GLU A 38 -3.00 -12.83 -22.64
N LEU A 39 -2.98 -11.82 -21.76
CA LEU A 39 -1.90 -10.81 -21.70
C LEU A 39 -1.14 -10.76 -20.36
N GLU A 40 -1.10 -11.87 -19.61
CA GLU A 40 -0.37 -11.97 -18.33
C GLU A 40 0.91 -12.84 -18.37
N ASP A 41 1.52 -13.07 -19.54
CA ASP A 41 2.90 -13.60 -19.59
C ASP A 41 3.91 -12.44 -19.45
N PHE A 42 3.91 -11.80 -18.28
CA PHE A 42 5.12 -11.12 -17.82
C PHE A 42 6.16 -12.20 -17.51
N PRO A 43 7.45 -12.01 -17.88
CA PRO A 43 8.48 -12.96 -17.50
C PRO A 43 8.40 -13.17 -15.99
N GLU A 44 8.21 -14.41 -15.56
CA GLU A 44 8.16 -14.81 -14.16
C GLU A 44 9.50 -14.45 -13.53
N PHE A 45 9.57 -13.25 -12.94
CA PHE A 45 10.74 -12.79 -12.20
C PHE A 45 10.83 -13.66 -10.95
N LYS A 46 11.65 -14.71 -11.03
CA LYS A 46 12.12 -15.43 -9.84
C LYS A 46 12.89 -14.44 -9.00
N LEU A 47 12.22 -13.90 -7.98
CA LEU A 47 12.86 -13.24 -6.86
C LEU A 47 13.69 -14.30 -6.15
N GLU A 48 14.98 -14.42 -6.49
CA GLU A 48 15.92 -15.12 -5.63
C GLU A 48 15.89 -14.43 -4.26
N PRO A 49 15.75 -15.18 -3.15
CA PRO A 49 15.75 -14.58 -1.82
C PRO A 49 17.08 -13.85 -1.64
N LEU A 50 16.99 -12.54 -1.38
CA LEU A 50 18.12 -11.66 -1.09
C LEU A 50 18.90 -12.21 0.10
N LEU A 51 19.95 -13.00 -0.18
CA LEU A 51 20.95 -13.34 0.81
C LEU A 51 21.80 -12.09 1.08
N PRO A 52 22.09 -11.75 2.35
CA PRO A 52 22.99 -10.64 2.65
C PRO A 52 24.35 -10.91 2.00
N SER A 53 24.86 -9.94 1.25
CA SER A 53 26.13 -10.01 0.53
C SER A 53 27.29 -10.34 1.48
N LYS A 54 27.64 -11.62 1.60
CA LYS A 54 28.92 -12.06 2.17
C LYS A 54 30.00 -11.87 1.12
N ASN A 55 30.51 -10.65 0.96
CA ASN A 55 31.79 -10.39 0.29
C ASN A 55 32.38 -9.06 0.76
N SER A 56 32.95 -9.08 1.96
CA SER A 56 34.07 -8.20 2.34
C SER A 56 35.17 -9.11 2.88
N ALA A 57 35.88 -9.76 1.97
CA ALA A 57 37.10 -10.49 2.30
C ALA A 57 38.17 -9.45 2.68
N ALA A 58 38.54 -9.46 3.96
CA ALA A 58 39.64 -8.66 4.48
C ALA A 58 40.96 -9.08 3.82
N THR A 59 41.62 -8.12 3.17
CA THR A 59 43.00 -8.24 2.71
C THR A 59 43.92 -8.28 3.94
N PRO A 60 44.84 -9.25 4.07
CA PRO A 60 45.76 -9.29 5.19
C PRO A 60 46.84 -8.21 5.02
N LEU A 61 47.01 -7.38 6.05
CA LEU A 61 48.10 -6.41 6.15
C LEU A 61 49.46 -7.14 6.27
N PRO A 62 50.54 -6.60 5.68
CA PRO A 62 51.88 -7.14 5.86
C PRO A 62 52.43 -6.83 7.27
N PRO A 63 53.40 -7.62 7.77
CA PRO A 63 53.97 -7.44 9.10
C PRO A 63 54.82 -6.17 9.15
N ILE A 64 54.65 -5.38 10.22
CA ILE A 64 55.47 -4.21 10.51
C ILE A 64 56.72 -4.69 11.25
N ASP A 65 57.86 -4.34 10.65
CA ASP A 65 59.22 -4.56 11.12
C ASP A 65 59.52 -3.64 12.32
N GLU A 66 60.07 -4.20 13.39
CA GLU A 66 60.63 -3.45 14.52
C GLU A 66 62.04 -2.98 14.14
N GLY A 67 62.26 -1.67 14.02
CA GLY A 67 63.60 -1.15 13.73
C GLY A 67 63.75 0.36 13.87
N ASP A 68 64.49 0.74 14.91
CA ASP A 68 65.30 1.95 15.09
C ASP A 68 64.67 3.35 14.96
N SER A 69 64.53 3.98 16.14
CA SER A 69 64.28 5.39 16.34
C SER A 69 65.60 6.14 16.62
N ASP A 70 66.00 7.02 15.71
CA ASP A 70 67.01 8.07 15.94
C ASP A 70 66.37 9.48 15.91
N VAL A 71 66.55 10.19 17.03
CA VAL A 71 66.97 11.60 17.18
C VAL A 71 66.13 12.77 16.58
N ILE A 72 65.36 13.47 17.47
CA ILE A 72 65.30 14.94 17.81
C ILE A 72 64.96 16.01 16.70
N PRO A 73 64.36 17.22 16.95
CA PRO A 73 63.42 17.73 17.97
C PRO A 73 62.21 18.58 17.45
N GLY A 74 61.21 18.75 18.31
CA GLY A 74 60.79 20.10 18.77
C GLY A 74 59.60 20.80 18.12
N ARG A 75 58.51 21.00 18.88
CA ARG A 75 58.02 22.33 19.30
C ARG A 75 56.76 22.24 20.18
N SER A 76 56.77 23.06 21.23
CA SER A 76 55.67 23.65 22.03
C SER A 76 54.27 23.59 21.42
N GLY A 77 53.17 23.44 22.14
CA GLY A 77 52.91 23.54 23.59
C GLY A 77 51.42 23.90 23.78
N ASN A 78 50.81 23.45 24.86
CA ASN A 78 49.85 24.18 25.72
C ASN A 78 48.97 23.20 26.50
N SER A 79 49.19 23.25 27.81
CA SER A 79 48.46 22.59 28.87
C SER A 79 47.40 23.52 29.47
N LEU A 80 46.25 22.96 29.82
CA LEU A 80 45.27 23.39 30.82
C LEU A 80 44.41 22.12 31.01
N GLY A 81 44.43 21.36 32.09
CA GLY A 81 44.51 21.73 33.50
C GLY A 81 43.11 21.70 34.10
N ILE A 82 42.58 20.51 34.47
CA ILE A 82 41.38 20.39 35.30
C ILE A 82 41.62 19.39 36.43
N ASP A 83 41.49 19.94 37.63
CA ASP A 83 41.70 19.38 38.97
C ASP A 83 40.64 18.38 39.40
N GLN A 84 41.07 17.43 40.22
CA GLN A 84 40.23 16.59 41.08
C GLN A 84 40.03 17.25 42.45
N ARG A 85 38.79 17.23 42.96
CA ARG A 85 38.36 17.32 44.38
C ARG A 85 36.83 17.23 44.36
N GLY A 86 36.08 16.56 45.22
CA GLY A 86 36.29 15.90 46.50
C GLY A 86 34.96 16.00 47.27
N ILE A 87 34.44 14.84 47.73
CA ILE A 87 33.65 14.57 48.95
C ILE A 87 32.49 15.53 49.33
N GLU A 88 31.26 15.00 49.43
CA GLU A 88 30.45 15.14 50.66
C GLU A 88 29.29 14.12 50.75
N ARG A 89 29.31 13.31 51.81
CA ARG A 89 28.20 12.47 52.29
C ARG A 89 27.29 13.32 53.18
N ARG A 90 25.97 13.15 53.06
CA ARG A 90 25.00 13.65 54.04
C ARG A 90 24.00 12.55 54.40
N ASP A 91 24.03 12.17 55.68
CA ASP A 91 23.03 11.35 56.35
C ASP A 91 21.70 12.09 56.46
N ARG A 92 20.58 11.36 56.37
CA ARG A 92 19.32 11.67 57.09
C ARG A 92 18.42 10.44 57.24
N GLN A 93 17.74 10.46 58.38
CA GLN A 93 16.97 9.44 59.10
C GLN A 93 15.68 8.92 58.43
N PRO A 94 15.09 7.82 58.96
CA PRO A 94 13.90 7.18 58.43
C PRO A 94 12.61 7.78 59.00
N GLU A 95 11.55 7.81 58.21
CA GLU A 95 10.18 8.04 58.67
C GLU A 95 9.25 6.89 58.25
N ASP A 96 8.26 6.68 59.09
CA ASP A 96 7.43 5.50 59.28
C ASP A 96 6.36 5.25 58.20
N THR A 97 5.95 3.99 58.22
CA THR A 97 4.77 3.34 57.65
C THR A 97 3.55 4.19 57.30
N GLU A 98 2.99 3.94 56.10
CA GLU A 98 1.55 3.68 55.93
C GLU A 98 1.29 2.89 54.62
N ARG A 99 0.58 1.75 54.75
CA ARG A 99 0.05 0.96 53.61
C ARG A 99 -1.23 1.61 53.09
N PRO A 100 -1.52 1.51 51.78
CA PRO A 100 -2.72 0.74 51.43
C PRO A 100 -2.67 -0.03 50.08
N GLY A 101 -3.40 -1.15 50.05
CA GLY A 101 -4.29 -1.51 48.93
C GLY A 101 -3.67 -1.97 47.62
N TYR A 102 -3.46 -3.28 47.48
CA TYR A 102 -3.16 -3.95 46.23
C TYR A 102 -4.37 -3.87 45.26
N ARG A 103 -4.24 -3.13 44.14
CA ARG A 103 -5.09 -3.26 42.94
C ARG A 103 -4.26 -3.91 41.82
N PRO A 104 -4.80 -4.87 41.06
CA PRO A 104 -4.08 -5.47 39.94
C PRO A 104 -3.94 -4.47 38.77
N PRO A 105 -2.85 -4.52 37.98
CA PRO A 105 -2.63 -3.56 36.90
C PRO A 105 -3.50 -3.87 35.68
N GLY A 106 -4.50 -3.02 35.45
CA GLY A 106 -5.15 -2.87 34.15
C GLY A 106 -4.29 -2.00 33.23
N TRP A 107 -4.20 -2.38 31.97
CA TRP A 107 -3.52 -1.65 30.92
C TRP A 107 -4.20 -0.30 30.69
N ASN A 108 -3.57 0.78 31.17
CA ASN A 108 -3.74 2.16 30.73
C ASN A 108 -2.66 3.01 31.44
N ASP A 109 -1.43 2.98 30.94
CA ASP A 109 -0.46 4.04 31.24
C ASP A 109 -0.30 4.91 30.01
N ARG A 110 -1.03 6.03 30.03
CA ARG A 110 -0.84 7.18 29.16
C ARG A 110 0.36 7.95 29.71
N THR A 111 1.34 8.20 28.88
CA THR A 111 2.34 9.24 29.12
C THR A 111 1.63 10.59 29.22
N ALA A 112 1.76 11.24 30.38
CA ALA A 112 1.34 12.61 30.58
C ALA A 112 2.26 13.56 29.79
N LEU A 113 1.67 14.42 28.96
CA LEU A 113 2.32 15.58 28.37
C LEU A 113 2.35 16.73 29.39
N PRO A 114 3.35 17.63 29.33
CA PRO A 114 3.50 18.71 30.31
C PRO A 114 2.46 19.83 30.10
N ASP A 115 2.02 20.41 31.23
CA ASP A 115 1.13 21.56 31.38
C ASP A 115 1.58 22.78 30.56
N GLU A 116 0.78 23.19 29.57
CA GLU A 116 0.80 24.54 29.02
C GLU A 116 -0.21 25.43 29.76
N ARG A 117 0.32 26.37 30.54
CA ARG A 117 -0.46 27.39 31.23
C ARG A 117 -0.93 28.47 30.25
N SER A 118 -2.25 28.64 30.24
CA SER A 118 -3.00 29.92 30.21
C SER A 118 -2.78 30.93 29.08
N LEU A 119 -3.70 30.96 28.13
CA LEU A 119 -4.11 32.16 27.38
C LEU A 119 -5.63 32.37 27.51
N PRO A 120 -6.13 33.61 27.54
CA PRO A 120 -7.48 33.90 28.00
C PRO A 120 -8.56 33.55 26.97
N LEU A 121 -9.64 32.95 27.49
CA LEU A 121 -10.91 32.69 26.80
C LEU A 121 -11.45 33.96 26.12
N ARG A 122 -11.85 33.82 24.84
CA ARG A 122 -12.72 34.77 24.15
C ARG A 122 -14.00 34.04 23.77
N ASP A 123 -15.14 34.55 24.25
CA ASP A 123 -16.49 33.99 24.08
C ASP A 123 -16.87 33.74 22.62
N PRO A 124 -17.54 32.60 22.29
CA PRO A 124 -17.98 32.33 20.93
C PRO A 124 -19.50 32.45 20.80
N PHE A 125 -20.11 33.63 20.98
CA PHE A 125 -21.46 33.89 20.47
C PHE A 125 -21.67 35.37 20.12
N THR A 126 -21.44 35.71 18.86
CA THR A 126 -22.06 36.88 18.22
C THR A 126 -22.31 36.55 16.75
N PRO A 127 -23.57 36.54 16.26
CA PRO A 127 -23.86 36.24 14.87
C PRO A 127 -23.61 37.51 14.04
N ALA A 128 -22.67 37.45 13.09
CA ALA A 128 -22.43 38.54 12.14
C ALA A 128 -23.29 38.36 10.89
N GLU A 129 -23.97 39.45 10.52
CA GLU A 129 -24.84 39.62 9.35
C GLU A 129 -24.12 39.37 8.00
N PRO A 130 -24.87 39.04 6.93
CA PRO A 130 -24.30 38.75 5.62
C PRO A 130 -23.95 40.05 4.87
N ARG A 131 -22.66 40.34 4.73
CA ARG A 131 -22.18 41.34 3.77
C ARG A 131 -22.19 40.76 2.35
N ARG A 132 -23.15 41.21 1.55
CA ARG A 132 -23.09 41.15 0.08
C ARG A 132 -21.77 41.76 -0.42
N LYS A 133 -21.04 41.01 -1.24
CA LYS A 133 -20.02 41.56 -2.14
C LYS A 133 -20.43 41.23 -3.56
N ASP A 134 -20.76 42.28 -4.31
CA ASP A 134 -20.94 42.25 -5.75
C ASP A 134 -19.56 42.05 -6.40
N HIS A 135 -19.37 40.93 -7.10
CA HIS A 135 -18.23 40.75 -8.00
C HIS A 135 -18.64 41.17 -9.40
N ARG A 136 -18.16 42.35 -9.80
CA ARG A 136 -18.12 42.85 -11.17
C ARG A 136 -16.87 42.24 -11.82
N THR A 137 -17.06 41.45 -12.86
CA THR A 137 -16.00 40.87 -13.69
C THR A 137 -15.55 41.91 -14.71
N ASP A 138 -14.35 42.47 -14.53
CA ASP A 138 -13.58 43.11 -15.60
C ASP A 138 -12.30 42.30 -15.79
N SER A 139 -12.25 41.53 -16.88
CA SER A 139 -11.10 40.78 -17.34
C SER A 139 -10.31 41.63 -18.34
N THR A 140 -9.36 42.40 -17.82
CA THR A 140 -8.29 42.98 -18.64
C THR A 140 -6.97 42.29 -18.30
N TRP A 141 -6.39 41.67 -19.33
CA TRP A 141 -5.07 41.07 -19.35
C TRP A 141 -3.99 42.07 -18.88
N PRO A 142 -2.96 41.67 -18.11
CA PRO A 142 -1.91 42.59 -17.72
C PRO A 142 -0.87 42.71 -18.83
N GLY A 143 -0.81 43.89 -19.44
CA GLY A 143 0.37 44.37 -20.15
C GLY A 143 1.43 44.83 -19.15
N LYS A 144 2.70 44.52 -19.48
CA LYS A 144 3.95 45.19 -19.10
C LYS A 144 3.81 46.26 -18.02
N ASP A 145 4.21 45.89 -16.80
CA ASP A 145 5.10 46.65 -15.89
C ASP A 145 5.01 45.99 -14.50
N ALA A 146 5.77 44.92 -14.30
CA ALA A 146 5.94 44.26 -13.00
C ALA A 146 7.41 44.28 -12.61
N THR A 147 7.88 45.46 -12.21
CA THR A 147 9.06 45.62 -11.35
C THR A 147 8.62 46.29 -10.05
N SER A 148 7.68 45.66 -9.32
CA SER A 148 7.51 45.93 -7.88
C SER A 148 8.18 44.81 -7.08
N ALA A 149 8.69 45.16 -5.91
CA ALA A 149 9.37 44.30 -4.96
C ALA A 149 8.44 43.29 -4.24
N ASP A 150 7.42 42.79 -4.94
CA ASP A 150 6.50 41.77 -4.44
C ASP A 150 6.93 40.39 -4.95
N GLY A 151 7.10 39.46 -4.01
CA GLY A 151 7.72 38.16 -4.23
C GLY A 151 7.22 37.42 -5.47
N PHE A 152 8.17 36.84 -6.21
CA PHE A 152 7.92 35.93 -7.33
C PHE A 152 7.01 34.78 -6.88
N ASP A 153 5.74 34.81 -7.28
CA ASP A 153 4.81 33.72 -7.04
C ASP A 153 4.93 32.67 -8.15
N TRP A 154 5.81 31.69 -7.91
CA TRP A 154 6.08 30.57 -8.80
C TRP A 154 4.82 29.69 -9.07
N ARG A 155 3.72 29.88 -8.33
CA ARG A 155 2.45 29.16 -8.52
C ARG A 155 1.60 29.74 -9.65
N LEU A 156 1.78 31.00 -10.02
CA LEU A 156 0.98 31.71 -11.02
C LEU A 156 1.65 31.83 -12.41
N GLN A 157 2.82 31.22 -12.58
CA GLN A 157 3.55 31.26 -13.85
C GLN A 157 2.79 30.44 -14.92
N PRO A 158 2.35 31.06 -16.04
CA PRO A 158 1.67 30.35 -17.12
C PRO A 158 2.63 29.45 -17.92
N VAL A 159 3.93 29.62 -17.71
CA VAL A 159 5.01 28.86 -18.36
C VAL A 159 5.69 28.01 -17.30
N SER A 160 5.85 26.71 -17.58
CA SER A 160 6.50 25.80 -16.65
C SER A 160 7.96 26.19 -16.38
N MET A 161 8.44 25.97 -15.16
CA MET A 161 9.87 26.16 -14.86
C MET A 161 10.75 25.19 -15.64
N ALA A 162 10.24 24.03 -16.08
CA ALA A 162 10.97 23.08 -16.91
C ALA A 162 10.98 23.47 -18.40
N ASP A 163 10.30 24.54 -18.77
CA ASP A 163 10.21 25.02 -20.14
C ASP A 163 11.45 25.81 -20.56
N LEU A 164 12.03 25.44 -21.71
CA LEU A 164 13.21 26.09 -22.29
C LEU A 164 12.83 27.20 -23.30
N GLU A 165 11.54 27.36 -23.65
CA GLU A 165 11.10 28.14 -24.81
C GLU A 165 10.80 29.64 -24.56
N VAL A 166 11.27 30.27 -23.47
CA VAL A 166 11.14 31.73 -23.36
C VAL A 166 12.22 32.42 -24.22
N GLY A 167 11.96 32.51 -25.54
CA GLY A 167 12.71 33.37 -26.48
C GLY A 167 13.81 32.72 -27.33
N HIS A 168 13.94 31.39 -27.35
CA HIS A 168 14.96 30.68 -28.14
C HIS A 168 14.37 29.95 -29.35
N SER A 169 14.87 30.22 -30.56
CA SER A 169 14.48 29.49 -31.78
C SER A 169 15.45 28.34 -32.04
N TRP A 170 14.98 27.11 -31.90
CA TRP A 170 15.77 25.91 -32.19
C TRP A 170 15.68 25.54 -33.67
N ALA A 171 16.82 25.43 -34.37
CA ALA A 171 16.86 25.21 -35.81
C ALA A 171 16.87 23.71 -36.20
N PHE A 172 15.90 22.93 -35.70
CA PHE A 172 15.79 21.51 -36.07
C PHE A 172 14.97 21.28 -37.33
N GLU A 173 15.45 20.39 -38.20
CA GLU A 173 14.73 19.93 -39.38
C GLU A 173 13.92 18.66 -39.05
N HIS A 174 12.62 18.81 -38.87
CA HIS A 174 11.71 17.76 -38.41
C HIS A 174 11.40 16.63 -39.42
N THR A 175 11.80 16.77 -40.68
CA THR A 175 11.53 15.77 -41.73
C THR A 175 12.67 14.77 -41.91
N LYS A 176 13.88 15.09 -41.42
CA LYS A 176 15.07 14.25 -41.61
C LYS A 176 15.19 13.20 -40.51
N PRO A 177 15.54 11.94 -40.85
CA PRO A 177 15.67 10.85 -39.88
C PRO A 177 16.96 10.89 -39.06
N ASN A 178 17.93 11.73 -39.43
CA ASN A 178 19.21 11.86 -38.75
C ASN A 178 19.43 13.32 -38.32
N LEU A 179 20.29 13.52 -37.32
CA LEU A 179 20.78 14.84 -36.92
C LEU A 179 21.94 15.25 -37.83
N SER A 180 21.84 16.42 -38.46
CA SER A 180 22.98 17.09 -39.10
C SER A 180 23.99 17.58 -38.06
N GLU A 181 25.21 17.91 -38.47
CA GLU A 181 26.24 18.44 -37.57
C GLU A 181 25.79 19.71 -36.83
N THR A 182 25.05 20.59 -37.53
CA THR A 182 24.48 21.80 -36.93
C THR A 182 23.41 21.46 -35.90
N GLU A 183 22.50 20.52 -36.23
CA GLU A 183 21.48 20.05 -35.28
C GLU A 183 22.09 19.32 -34.08
N MET A 184 23.22 18.63 -34.24
CA MET A 184 23.95 18.03 -33.11
C MET A 184 24.46 19.10 -32.15
N GLN A 185 24.97 20.23 -32.66
CA GLN A 185 25.38 21.34 -31.81
C GLN A 185 24.20 22.04 -31.14
N ASP A 186 23.07 22.21 -31.85
CA ASP A 186 21.85 22.75 -31.25
C ASP A 186 21.25 21.80 -30.20
N TYR A 187 21.38 20.48 -30.41
CA TYR A 187 20.97 19.50 -29.41
C TYR A 187 21.84 19.58 -28.15
N ILE A 188 23.15 19.75 -28.29
CA ILE A 188 24.04 19.98 -27.14
C ILE A 188 23.68 21.28 -26.41
N ARG A 189 23.33 22.36 -27.13
CA ARG A 189 22.85 23.60 -26.51
C ARG A 189 21.55 23.38 -25.75
N LEU A 190 20.64 22.55 -26.28
CA LEU A 190 19.40 22.18 -25.58
C LEU A 190 19.71 21.46 -24.27
N ILE A 191 20.61 20.48 -24.28
CA ILE A 191 21.03 19.76 -23.07
C ILE A 191 21.64 20.73 -22.04
N ARG A 192 22.50 21.64 -22.48
CA ARG A 192 23.06 22.68 -21.58
C ARG A 192 21.98 23.60 -21.01
N ALA A 193 21.01 24.00 -21.82
CA ALA A 193 19.89 24.80 -21.36
C ALA A 193 19.06 24.05 -20.30
N VAL A 194 18.91 22.73 -20.42
CA VAL A 194 18.29 21.90 -19.38
C VAL A 194 19.09 21.94 -18.08
N ASP A 195 20.41 21.70 -18.16
CA ASP A 195 21.31 21.70 -16.99
C ASP A 195 21.29 23.07 -16.29
N ASP A 196 21.41 24.16 -17.06
CA ASP A 196 21.37 25.53 -16.56
C ASP A 196 20.02 25.84 -15.90
N ARG A 197 18.92 25.40 -16.53
CA ARG A 197 17.58 25.61 -16.00
C ARG A 197 17.39 24.89 -14.68
N LYS A 198 17.80 23.62 -14.60
CA LYS A 198 17.75 22.80 -13.38
C LYS A 198 18.58 23.43 -12.25
N ALA A 199 19.78 23.92 -12.55
CA ALA A 199 20.64 24.62 -11.58
C ALA A 199 20.01 25.95 -11.09
N SER A 200 19.34 26.69 -11.98
CA SER A 200 18.73 27.99 -11.66
C SER A 200 17.52 27.91 -10.72
N ILE A 201 16.82 26.77 -10.68
CA ILE A 201 15.61 26.61 -9.88
C ILE A 201 15.90 26.64 -8.39
N GLY A 202 17.00 26.01 -7.96
CA GLY A 202 17.41 26.03 -6.56
C GLY A 202 17.72 27.43 -6.03
N LEU A 203 18.07 28.39 -6.90
CA LEU A 203 18.43 29.75 -6.50
C LEU A 203 17.22 30.67 -6.26
N ASN A 204 16.06 30.35 -6.83
CA ASN A 204 14.89 31.24 -6.83
C ASN A 204 13.73 30.72 -5.98
N LEU A 205 13.86 29.54 -5.36
CA LEU A 205 12.83 28.96 -4.53
C LEU A 205 12.94 29.44 -3.08
N PRO A 206 11.80 29.67 -2.40
CA PRO A 206 11.75 29.82 -0.95
C PRO A 206 12.42 28.66 -0.21
N ASP A 207 13.03 28.95 0.95
CA ASP A 207 13.77 27.98 1.77
C ASP A 207 12.93 26.77 2.24
N ASP A 208 11.61 26.88 2.25
CA ASP A 208 10.67 25.83 2.66
C ASP A 208 10.30 24.85 1.52
N ILE A 209 10.67 25.17 0.27
CA ILE A 209 10.30 24.36 -0.89
C ILE A 209 11.50 23.54 -1.36
N ASN A 210 11.32 22.22 -1.40
CA ASN A 210 12.34 21.33 -1.94
C ASN A 210 12.49 21.57 -3.46
N ALA A 211 13.68 22.00 -3.88
CA ALA A 211 14.00 22.26 -5.29
C ALA A 211 13.76 21.07 -6.21
N THR A 212 13.99 19.84 -5.73
CA THR A 212 13.67 18.62 -6.47
C THR A 212 12.16 18.49 -6.66
N SER A 213 11.36 18.67 -5.60
CA SER A 213 9.90 18.59 -5.72
C SER A 213 9.35 19.66 -6.68
N ALA A 214 9.88 20.88 -6.61
CA ALA A 214 9.49 21.97 -7.50
C ALA A 214 9.85 21.68 -8.98
N TRP A 215 11.03 21.09 -9.23
CA TRP A 215 11.45 20.63 -10.56
C TRP A 215 10.52 19.55 -11.10
N GLU A 216 10.25 18.51 -10.30
CA GLU A 216 9.41 17.38 -10.69
C GLU A 216 7.97 17.81 -10.99
N ALA A 217 7.42 18.71 -10.18
CA ALA A 217 6.08 19.26 -10.38
C ALA A 217 5.98 20.12 -11.65
N ALA A 218 7.06 20.77 -12.07
CA ALA A 218 7.06 21.66 -13.22
C ALA A 218 6.71 20.94 -14.54
N PHE A 219 7.14 19.69 -14.71
CA PHE A 219 6.82 18.89 -15.91
C PHE A 219 5.31 18.74 -16.13
N TYR A 220 4.56 18.51 -15.06
CA TYR A 220 3.13 18.28 -15.13
C TYR A 220 2.32 19.56 -15.32
N ARG A 221 2.77 20.67 -14.73
CA ARG A 221 2.13 21.98 -14.93
C ARG A 221 2.15 22.40 -16.40
N PHE A 222 3.23 22.12 -17.12
CA PHE A 222 3.31 22.44 -18.54
C PHE A 222 2.27 21.69 -19.38
N ALA A 223 2.15 20.38 -19.15
CA ALA A 223 1.23 19.54 -19.89
C ALA A 223 -0.22 20.04 -19.77
N GLU A 224 -0.59 20.53 -18.58
CA GLU A 224 -1.90 21.13 -18.34
C GLU A 224 -2.05 22.51 -18.96
N ALA A 225 -1.07 23.40 -18.81
CA ALA A 225 -1.11 24.71 -19.46
C ALA A 225 -1.33 24.56 -20.98
N ARG A 226 -0.67 23.58 -21.59
CA ARG A 226 -0.85 23.24 -23.01
C ARG A 226 -2.24 22.67 -23.30
N ARG A 227 -2.70 21.70 -22.50
CA ARG A 227 -4.07 21.17 -22.65
C ARG A 227 -5.12 22.26 -22.54
N GLN A 228 -4.99 23.18 -21.59
CA GLN A 228 -5.90 24.30 -21.42
C GLN A 228 -5.84 25.26 -22.61
N ALA A 229 -4.65 25.59 -23.11
CA ALA A 229 -4.50 26.38 -24.34
C ALA A 229 -5.12 25.68 -25.57
N TRP A 230 -5.08 24.35 -25.64
CA TRP A 230 -5.75 23.57 -26.67
C TRP A 230 -7.27 23.63 -26.54
N LEU A 231 -7.79 23.39 -25.33
CA LEU A 231 -9.23 23.45 -25.03
C LEU A 231 -9.80 24.86 -25.27
N ASN A 232 -9.02 25.90 -25.00
CA ASN A 232 -9.39 27.30 -25.22
C ASN A 232 -9.23 27.73 -26.70
N GLY A 233 -8.79 26.83 -27.58
CA GLY A 233 -8.56 27.11 -28.99
C GLY A 233 -7.36 28.01 -29.28
N THR A 234 -6.52 28.32 -28.29
CA THR A 234 -5.32 29.15 -28.44
C THR A 234 -4.17 28.40 -29.13
N LEU A 235 -4.14 27.06 -29.02
CA LEU A 235 -3.22 26.19 -29.76
C LEU A 235 -3.77 25.71 -31.10
N LEU A 236 -5.09 25.80 -31.32
CA LEU A 236 -5.62 25.77 -32.66
C LEU A 236 -5.19 27.08 -33.32
N ILE A 237 -4.21 27.02 -34.23
CA ILE A 237 -3.92 28.11 -35.18
C ILE A 237 -3.03 29.22 -34.59
N GLN A 238 -1.75 28.88 -34.34
CA GLN A 238 -0.65 29.79 -34.71
C GLN A 238 0.10 29.24 -35.94
N GLN A 239 -0.64 28.94 -37.02
CA GLN A 239 -0.06 28.98 -38.36
C GLN A 239 -1.00 29.66 -39.37
N ALA A 240 -0.40 30.63 -40.07
CA ALA A 240 -0.85 31.37 -41.26
C ALA A 240 -1.83 32.56 -41.06
N GLN A 241 -1.37 33.64 -40.40
CA GLN A 241 -1.75 35.01 -40.81
C GLN A 241 -0.68 35.70 -41.69
N SER A 242 0.32 34.97 -42.21
CA SER A 242 1.32 35.56 -43.10
C SER A 242 1.03 35.39 -44.59
N GLN A 243 0.03 34.61 -45.02
CA GLN A 243 -0.37 34.52 -46.44
C GLN A 243 -1.86 34.17 -46.61
N LEU A 244 -2.75 35.13 -46.37
CA LEU A 244 -4.11 35.10 -46.91
C LEU A 244 -4.27 36.28 -47.87
N SER A 245 -4.46 35.91 -49.13
CA SER A 245 -4.69 36.77 -50.27
C SER A 245 -5.81 37.79 -50.01
N ASN A 246 -5.55 39.02 -50.47
CA ASN A 246 -6.46 40.13 -50.79
C ASN A 246 -7.89 40.12 -50.16
N PRO A 247 -8.21 41.02 -49.21
CA PRO A 247 -9.50 41.08 -48.51
C PRO A 247 -10.69 41.63 -49.33
N PHE A 248 -10.64 41.59 -50.67
CA PHE A 248 -11.69 42.14 -51.54
C PHE A 248 -12.45 41.12 -52.40
N ASP A 249 -12.13 39.82 -52.32
CA ASP A 249 -12.90 38.78 -53.01
C ASP A 249 -14.02 38.21 -52.11
N ALA A 250 -15.15 38.91 -52.18
CA ALA A 250 -16.54 38.46 -51.99
C ALA A 250 -16.87 37.26 -51.05
N ALA A 251 -17.39 37.62 -49.88
CA ALA A 251 -18.65 37.14 -49.29
C ALA A 251 -18.99 35.64 -49.33
N VAL A 252 -18.52 34.86 -48.36
CA VAL A 252 -19.26 33.74 -47.74
C VAL A 252 -18.75 33.52 -46.30
N VAL A 253 -19.64 33.77 -45.33
CA VAL A 253 -19.78 33.15 -43.99
C VAL A 253 -18.57 33.20 -43.03
N SER A 254 -18.75 34.04 -42.00
CA SER A 254 -18.01 34.04 -40.73
C SER A 254 -17.89 32.63 -40.15
N THR A 255 -16.66 32.14 -40.04
CA THR A 255 -16.28 30.86 -39.41
C THR A 255 -16.09 30.97 -37.89
N THR A 256 -16.50 32.08 -37.26
CA THR A 256 -16.41 32.26 -35.80
C THR A 256 -17.63 31.73 -35.02
N ASP A 257 -18.66 31.22 -35.72
CA ASP A 257 -19.89 30.69 -35.10
C ASP A 257 -20.03 29.16 -35.15
N HIS A 258 -18.99 28.42 -35.52
CA HIS A 258 -18.92 27.02 -35.10
C HIS A 258 -18.64 27.01 -33.60
N ILE A 259 -19.72 27.00 -32.82
CA ILE A 259 -19.78 26.40 -31.50
C ILE A 259 -19.11 25.04 -31.63
N PHE A 260 -17.81 24.99 -31.31
CA PHE A 260 -17.06 23.77 -31.20
C PHE A 260 -17.72 22.96 -30.10
N GLU A 261 -18.43 21.90 -30.47
CA GLU A 261 -19.03 20.99 -29.50
C GLU A 261 -17.91 20.41 -28.63
N ALA A 262 -17.94 20.72 -27.33
CA ALA A 262 -17.04 20.16 -26.32
C ALA A 262 -17.03 18.61 -26.30
N ALA A 263 -18.02 17.97 -26.93
CA ALA A 263 -18.07 16.53 -27.14
C ALA A 263 -16.92 16.00 -28.04
N ASN A 264 -16.40 16.81 -28.98
CA ASN A 264 -15.29 16.43 -29.87
C ASN A 264 -13.89 16.74 -29.29
N LEU A 265 -13.80 17.46 -28.17
CA LEU A 265 -12.54 17.74 -27.46
C LEU A 265 -12.05 16.55 -26.60
N LYS A 266 -12.76 15.41 -26.64
CA LYS A 266 -12.52 14.26 -25.75
C LYS A 266 -11.24 13.46 -26.01
N SER A 267 -10.44 13.79 -27.03
CA SER A 267 -9.22 13.02 -27.34
C SER A 267 -8.02 13.92 -27.66
N TYR A 268 -7.69 14.87 -26.78
CA TYR A 268 -6.36 15.48 -26.84
C TYR A 268 -5.30 14.39 -26.69
N SER A 269 -4.47 14.22 -27.72
CA SER A 269 -3.35 13.29 -27.72
C SER A 269 -2.06 14.08 -27.86
N LEU A 270 -1.27 14.12 -26.79
CA LEU A 270 0.03 14.80 -26.77
C LEU A 270 0.95 14.27 -27.89
N THR A 271 0.91 12.97 -28.19
CA THR A 271 1.71 12.36 -29.25
C THR A 271 1.29 12.83 -30.64
N ALA A 272 -0.02 12.90 -30.90
CA ALA A 272 -0.53 13.42 -32.16
C ALA A 272 -0.16 14.90 -32.33
N ASP A 273 -0.29 15.71 -31.27
CA ASP A 273 0.06 17.13 -31.30
C ASP A 273 1.56 17.35 -31.56
N MET A 274 2.43 16.58 -30.88
CA MET A 274 3.88 16.58 -31.13
C MET A 274 4.24 16.23 -32.58
N GLN A 275 3.45 15.36 -33.23
CA GLN A 275 3.67 14.96 -34.61
C GLN A 275 3.19 16.02 -35.61
N SER A 276 2.06 16.70 -35.33
CA SER A 276 1.49 17.73 -36.20
C SER A 276 2.21 19.07 -36.09
N HIS A 277 2.70 19.43 -34.89
CA HIS A 277 3.27 20.76 -34.61
C HIS A 277 4.67 20.66 -33.97
N PRO A 278 5.61 19.90 -34.53
CA PRO A 278 6.88 19.58 -33.87
C PRO A 278 7.73 20.80 -33.52
N SER A 279 7.61 21.90 -34.26
CA SER A 279 8.33 23.15 -33.97
C SER A 279 7.93 23.78 -32.63
N ASP A 280 6.67 23.59 -32.24
CA ASP A 280 6.07 24.25 -31.07
C ASP A 280 6.30 23.46 -29.78
N PHE A 281 7.03 22.35 -29.89
CA PHE A 281 7.38 21.46 -28.79
C PHE A 281 8.86 21.46 -28.47
N VAL A 282 9.72 22.09 -29.29
CA VAL A 282 11.17 21.98 -29.09
C VAL A 282 11.64 22.67 -27.83
N GLY A 283 12.12 21.88 -26.87
CA GLY A 283 12.51 22.37 -25.56
C GLY A 283 11.34 22.51 -24.58
N ARG A 284 10.13 22.03 -24.95
CA ARG A 284 9.02 21.87 -24.01
C ARG A 284 9.15 20.57 -23.22
N PRO A 285 8.83 20.59 -21.91
CA PRO A 285 8.83 19.40 -21.11
C PRO A 285 7.66 18.48 -21.47
N VAL A 286 7.91 17.17 -21.45
CA VAL A 286 6.94 16.11 -21.73
C VAL A 286 7.03 15.03 -20.67
N VAL A 287 5.88 14.41 -20.36
CA VAL A 287 5.80 13.25 -19.48
C VAL A 287 5.20 12.09 -20.26
N LEU A 288 5.95 11.00 -20.40
CA LEU A 288 5.55 9.82 -21.17
C LEU A 288 5.65 8.56 -20.30
N TYR A 289 4.71 7.64 -20.51
CA TYR A 289 4.70 6.31 -19.90
C TYR A 289 4.77 5.26 -21.01
N GLY A 290 5.59 4.23 -20.85
CA GLY A 290 5.74 3.22 -21.89
C GLY A 290 6.72 2.11 -21.56
N LEU A 291 6.95 1.22 -22.53
CA LEU A 291 7.98 0.20 -22.51
C LEU A 291 9.20 0.72 -23.26
N PHE A 292 10.29 0.99 -22.55
CA PHE A 292 11.54 1.48 -23.12
C PHE A 292 12.49 0.32 -23.39
N THR A 293 12.94 0.19 -24.64
CA THR A 293 13.95 -0.77 -25.07
C THR A 293 15.24 -0.02 -25.40
N PRO A 294 16.32 -0.15 -24.60
CA PRO A 294 17.60 0.45 -24.93
C PRO A 294 18.16 -0.17 -26.21
N SER A 295 18.75 0.66 -27.08
CA SER A 295 19.24 0.25 -28.39
C SER A 295 20.74 0.48 -28.57
N VAL A 296 21.19 1.74 -28.59
CA VAL A 296 22.58 2.09 -28.93
C VAL A 296 23.07 3.24 -28.05
N MET A 297 24.33 3.17 -27.65
CA MET A 297 24.99 4.29 -26.98
C MET A 297 25.41 5.33 -28.02
N ASN A 298 24.88 6.53 -27.90
CA ASN A 298 25.22 7.70 -28.70
C ASN A 298 26.18 8.60 -27.92
N GLN A 299 27.10 9.27 -28.63
CA GLN A 299 28.00 10.25 -28.04
C GLN A 299 27.90 11.56 -28.82
N LEU A 300 27.46 12.62 -28.14
CA LEU A 300 27.45 13.97 -28.68
C LEU A 300 28.69 14.70 -28.20
N ARG A 301 29.47 15.29 -29.12
CA ARG A 301 30.66 16.07 -28.79
C ARG A 301 30.43 17.54 -29.13
N ALA A 302 30.64 18.41 -28.15
CA ALA A 302 30.53 19.84 -28.36
C ALA A 302 31.71 20.34 -29.20
N THR A 303 31.45 21.13 -30.24
CA THR A 303 32.53 21.79 -30.99
C THR A 303 33.21 22.88 -30.15
N GLN A 304 32.45 23.49 -29.23
CA GLN A 304 32.92 24.56 -28.35
C GLN A 304 32.58 24.23 -26.90
N THR A 305 33.60 24.28 -26.04
CA THR A 305 33.50 24.05 -24.60
C THR A 305 33.94 25.31 -23.89
N LEU A 306 33.06 25.91 -23.08
CA LEU A 306 33.43 27.06 -22.27
C LEU A 306 33.93 26.53 -20.91
N GLY A 307 35.22 26.72 -20.60
CA GLY A 307 35.78 26.37 -19.27
C GLY A 307 35.58 24.91 -18.87
N ASP A 308 34.91 24.70 -17.72
CA ASP A 308 34.68 23.40 -17.07
C ASP A 308 33.40 22.68 -17.56
N GLU A 309 32.77 23.15 -18.64
CA GLU A 309 31.57 22.51 -19.22
C GLU A 309 31.86 21.10 -19.75
N LYS A 310 30.88 20.20 -19.62
CA LYS A 310 30.94 18.87 -20.22
C LYS A 310 31.08 18.99 -21.75
N SER A 311 32.13 18.36 -22.29
CA SER A 311 32.45 18.36 -23.71
C SER A 311 31.89 17.18 -24.49
N VAL A 312 31.57 16.10 -23.78
CA VAL A 312 31.03 14.86 -24.33
C VAL A 312 29.84 14.42 -23.51
N TYR A 313 28.70 14.27 -24.17
CA TYR A 313 27.47 13.74 -23.61
C TYR A 313 27.28 12.31 -24.09
N LYS A 314 27.17 11.38 -23.16
CA LYS A 314 26.93 9.96 -23.45
C LYS A 314 25.44 9.71 -23.22
N LEU A 315 24.73 9.38 -24.30
CA LEU A 315 23.28 9.18 -24.28
C LEU A 315 22.96 7.75 -24.69
N GLN A 316 22.17 7.04 -23.89
CA GLN A 316 21.56 5.80 -24.32
C GLN A 316 20.32 6.11 -25.15
N ARG A 317 20.39 5.78 -26.44
CA ARG A 317 19.23 5.82 -27.33
C ARG A 317 18.41 4.54 -27.18
N GLY A 318 17.10 4.68 -27.15
CA GLY A 318 16.16 3.56 -27.18
C GLY A 318 14.81 3.94 -27.78
N PHE A 319 13.95 2.93 -27.91
CA PHE A 319 12.58 3.10 -28.39
C PHE A 319 11.61 3.00 -27.23
N LEU A 320 10.69 3.96 -27.13
CA LEU A 320 9.59 3.93 -26.19
C LEU A 320 8.33 3.46 -26.91
N ARG A 321 7.75 2.36 -26.44
CA ARG A 321 6.46 1.84 -26.88
C ARG A 321 5.38 2.12 -25.87
N ASN A 322 4.13 2.05 -26.27
CA ASN A 322 3.03 2.06 -25.31
C ASN A 322 3.07 0.80 -24.41
N LEU A 323 2.35 0.86 -23.28
CA LEU A 323 2.35 -0.22 -22.30
C LEU A 323 1.72 -1.52 -22.83
N SER A 324 0.89 -1.45 -23.86
CA SER A 324 0.36 -2.63 -24.57
C SER A 324 1.33 -3.21 -25.60
N ASN A 325 2.52 -2.62 -25.77
CA ASN A 325 3.55 -3.03 -26.74
C ASN A 325 3.06 -3.06 -28.21
N THR A 326 2.07 -2.24 -28.56
CA THR A 326 1.49 -2.21 -29.92
C THR A 326 2.05 -1.09 -30.78
N GLU A 327 2.42 0.04 -30.19
CA GLU A 327 2.80 1.26 -30.92
C GLU A 327 4.08 1.88 -30.36
N ASN A 328 4.95 2.38 -31.24
CA ASN A 328 6.11 3.18 -30.85
C ASN A 328 5.66 4.63 -30.61
N ILE A 329 5.83 5.09 -29.37
CA ILE A 329 5.48 6.45 -28.93
C ILE A 329 6.58 7.45 -29.29
N ALA A 330 7.84 7.11 -29.00
CA ALA A 330 8.96 8.04 -29.11
C ALA A 330 10.30 7.31 -29.26
N ILE A 331 11.28 8.04 -29.78
CA ILE A 331 12.70 7.71 -29.66
C ILE A 331 13.23 8.52 -28.50
N VAL A 332 13.94 7.87 -27.58
CA VAL A 332 14.35 8.49 -26.33
C VAL A 332 15.86 8.41 -26.22
N ASP A 333 16.49 9.55 -26.01
CA ASP A 333 17.90 9.69 -25.66
C ASP A 333 17.99 10.03 -24.17
N ALA A 334 18.67 9.16 -23.41
CA ALA A 334 18.73 9.24 -21.97
C ALA A 334 20.17 9.29 -21.43
N GLU A 335 20.48 10.20 -20.52
CA GLU A 335 21.82 10.21 -19.89
C GLU A 335 22.02 9.06 -18.91
N SER A 336 20.99 8.80 -18.10
CA SER A 336 21.02 7.79 -17.05
C SER A 336 19.67 7.12 -16.87
N TYR A 337 19.64 6.06 -16.08
CA TYR A 337 18.40 5.45 -15.64
C TYR A 337 18.44 5.18 -14.14
N VAL A 338 17.25 5.07 -13.54
CA VAL A 338 17.08 4.63 -12.16
C VAL A 338 16.47 3.24 -12.19
N ASP A 339 17.24 2.28 -11.68
CA ASP A 339 16.79 0.90 -11.52
C ASP A 339 16.00 0.71 -10.22
N TYR A 340 15.31 -0.43 -10.12
CA TYR A 340 14.40 -0.77 -9.03
C TYR A 340 15.06 -0.78 -7.65
N ASP A 341 16.32 -1.21 -7.56
CA ASP A 341 17.07 -1.24 -6.29
C ASP A 341 17.62 0.13 -5.90
N SER A 342 17.96 0.95 -6.90
CA SER A 342 18.67 2.20 -6.67
C SER A 342 17.76 3.34 -6.22
N GLN A 343 16.49 3.33 -6.69
CA GLN A 343 15.37 4.28 -6.53
C GLN A 343 15.67 5.79 -6.62
N ASN A 344 16.75 6.27 -6.03
CA ASN A 344 17.15 7.67 -5.97
C ASN A 344 18.52 7.94 -6.62
N LYS A 345 19.29 6.90 -6.95
CA LYS A 345 20.63 7.07 -7.52
C LYS A 345 20.62 6.74 -9.00
N PRO A 346 20.77 7.74 -9.90
CA PRO A 346 20.91 7.46 -11.32
C PRO A 346 22.16 6.61 -11.57
N ILE A 347 22.00 5.59 -12.41
CA ILE A 347 23.04 4.67 -12.83
C ILE A 347 23.39 4.99 -14.29
N GLU A 348 24.67 5.21 -14.57
CA GLU A 348 25.15 5.42 -15.95
C GLU A 348 25.35 4.10 -16.72
N ALA A 349 25.53 2.99 -15.99
CA ALA A 349 25.74 1.66 -16.55
C ALA A 349 24.42 1.00 -16.95
N TRP A 350 24.01 1.22 -18.19
CA TRP A 350 22.81 0.61 -18.79
C TRP A 350 22.95 -0.92 -18.88
N PRO A 351 21.84 -1.67 -18.73
CA PRO A 351 21.82 -3.12 -18.92
C PRO A 351 21.95 -3.45 -20.42
N GLY A 352 23.14 -3.24 -20.99
CA GLY A 352 23.38 -3.21 -22.44
C GLY A 352 23.37 -4.56 -23.13
N GLU A 353 23.49 -5.67 -22.39
CA GLU A 353 23.58 -7.01 -22.99
C GLU A 353 22.22 -7.61 -23.33
N GLN A 354 21.15 -7.16 -22.66
CA GLN A 354 19.83 -7.72 -22.80
C GLN A 354 18.89 -6.63 -23.33
N ARG A 355 18.37 -6.80 -24.56
CA ARG A 355 17.34 -5.92 -25.15
C ARG A 355 15.98 -6.13 -24.47
N ILE A 356 15.96 -6.07 -23.15
CA ILE A 356 14.77 -6.16 -22.33
C ILE A 356 14.06 -4.82 -22.41
N SER A 357 12.74 -4.88 -22.52
CA SER A 357 11.91 -3.68 -22.47
C SER A 357 11.48 -3.45 -21.03
N TYR A 358 11.70 -2.23 -20.54
CA TYR A 358 11.38 -1.85 -19.17
C TYR A 358 10.14 -0.97 -19.17
N PRO A 359 9.15 -1.19 -18.29
CA PRO A 359 8.12 -0.19 -18.06
C PRO A 359 8.78 1.03 -17.42
N VAL A 360 8.63 2.20 -18.02
CA VAL A 360 9.30 3.43 -17.58
C VAL A 360 8.36 4.62 -17.55
N LEU A 361 8.74 5.58 -16.71
CA LEU A 361 8.30 6.96 -16.73
C LEU A 361 9.44 7.82 -17.26
N ILE A 362 9.13 8.63 -18.27
CA ILE A 362 10.06 9.57 -18.87
C ILE A 362 9.54 10.97 -18.61
N LYS A 363 10.37 11.76 -17.93
CA LYS A 363 10.24 13.21 -17.84
C LYS A 363 11.38 13.78 -18.65
N GLY A 364 11.06 14.49 -19.73
CA GLY A 364 12.07 14.91 -20.70
C GLY A 364 11.62 16.10 -21.52
N TRP A 365 12.36 16.41 -22.57
CA TRP A 365 12.09 17.51 -23.49
C TRP A 365 11.99 16.99 -24.91
N PHE A 366 11.01 17.47 -25.65
CA PHE A 366 10.94 17.19 -27.07
C PHE A 366 12.08 17.92 -27.78
N VAL A 367 12.81 17.21 -28.65
CA VAL A 367 13.97 17.73 -29.38
C VAL A 367 13.60 18.01 -30.83
N LYS A 368 13.14 16.98 -31.53
CA LYS A 368 12.67 17.09 -32.92
C LYS A 368 11.78 15.91 -33.25
N ARG A 369 10.98 16.02 -34.31
CA ARG A 369 10.46 14.85 -35.00
C ARG A 369 11.57 14.20 -35.84
N MET A 370 11.78 12.90 -35.67
CA MET A 370 12.78 12.10 -36.36
C MET A 370 12.05 11.01 -37.17
N GLY A 371 11.73 11.34 -38.43
CA GLY A 371 10.82 10.53 -39.25
C GLY A 371 9.37 10.71 -38.80
N GLU A 372 8.74 9.65 -38.31
CA GLU A 372 7.36 9.67 -37.78
C GLU A 372 7.31 9.79 -36.25
N GLN A 373 8.44 9.59 -35.58
CA GLN A 373 8.50 9.51 -34.12
C GLN A 373 9.13 10.77 -33.54
N PRO A 374 8.62 11.28 -32.41
CA PRO A 374 9.29 12.32 -31.65
C PRO A 374 10.60 11.80 -31.05
N LEU A 375 11.68 12.58 -31.15
CA LEU A 375 12.90 12.41 -30.37
C LEU A 375 12.76 13.19 -29.08
N VAL A 376 12.86 12.50 -27.95
CA VAL A 376 12.76 13.06 -26.61
C VAL A 376 14.10 12.88 -25.90
N TYR A 377 14.63 13.97 -25.35
CA TYR A 377 15.76 13.93 -24.44
C TYR A 377 15.27 13.79 -23.01
N CYS A 378 15.89 12.95 -22.21
CA CYS A 378 15.65 12.92 -20.77
C CYS A 378 16.96 12.73 -20.01
N ASP A 379 17.07 13.40 -18.87
CA ASP A 379 18.20 13.27 -17.97
C ASP A 379 18.17 11.92 -17.24
N VAL A 380 16.98 11.46 -16.83
CA VAL A 380 16.81 10.19 -16.12
C VAL A 380 15.59 9.43 -16.62
N VAL A 381 15.80 8.21 -17.12
CA VAL A 381 14.71 7.24 -17.35
C VAL A 381 14.40 6.53 -16.03
N ARG A 382 13.16 6.63 -15.55
CA ARG A 382 12.77 5.96 -14.31
C ARG A 382 12.05 4.65 -14.62
N VAL A 383 12.61 3.53 -14.18
CA VAL A 383 11.91 2.24 -14.27
C VAL A 383 10.73 2.25 -13.31
N LEU A 384 9.55 1.90 -13.82
CA LEU A 384 8.34 1.72 -13.03
C LEU A 384 8.41 0.36 -12.35
N THR A 385 8.35 0.37 -11.04
CA THR A 385 8.51 -0.83 -10.23
C THR A 385 7.27 -1.06 -9.38
N PRO A 386 6.98 -2.31 -8.98
CA PRO A 386 5.89 -2.56 -8.04
C PRO A 386 6.10 -1.87 -6.69
N ARG A 387 7.35 -1.58 -6.29
CA ARG A 387 7.70 -0.78 -5.11
C ARG A 387 7.76 0.70 -5.46
N PRO A 388 6.79 1.52 -5.06
CA PRO A 388 6.88 2.96 -5.28
C PRO A 388 8.10 3.57 -4.60
N TYR A 389 8.46 4.78 -5.01
CA TYR A 389 9.67 5.50 -4.59
C TYR A 389 9.71 5.75 -3.07
N ASP A 390 10.11 4.75 -2.29
CA ASP A 390 9.95 4.74 -0.83
C ASP A 390 10.78 5.86 -0.18
N ALA A 391 12.02 6.01 -0.64
CA ALA A 391 12.94 7.04 -0.18
C ALA A 391 12.44 8.44 -0.58
N TYR A 392 11.96 8.66 -1.80
CA TYR A 392 11.38 9.96 -2.18
C TYR A 392 10.14 10.32 -1.34
N ILE A 393 9.26 9.35 -1.06
CA ILE A 393 8.08 9.58 -0.23
C ILE A 393 8.51 9.95 1.19
N ARG A 394 9.46 9.23 1.79
CA ARG A 394 9.98 9.58 3.13
C ARG A 394 10.61 10.97 3.18
N ASP A 395 11.38 11.33 2.15
CA ASP A 395 12.15 12.58 2.15
C ASP A 395 11.29 13.82 1.81
N ASN A 396 10.18 13.64 1.06
CA ASN A 396 9.39 14.76 0.53
C ASN A 396 7.97 14.86 1.10
N VAL A 397 7.44 13.80 1.70
CA VAL A 397 6.06 13.78 2.21
C VAL A 397 6.08 13.93 3.73
N GLN A 398 5.53 15.04 4.23
CA GLN A 398 5.42 15.22 5.66
C GLN A 398 4.12 14.57 6.17
N SER A 399 4.29 13.82 7.25
CA SER A 399 3.20 13.17 7.96
C SER A 399 2.40 14.16 8.81
N ARG A 400 1.17 13.81 9.17
CA ARG A 400 0.26 14.60 10.05
C ARG A 400 -0.11 15.98 9.52
N ARG A 401 -0.12 16.16 8.20
CA ARG A 401 -0.71 17.32 7.52
C ARG A 401 -1.66 16.88 6.41
N ARG A 402 -2.44 17.80 5.85
CA ARG A 402 -3.17 17.54 4.60
C ARG A 402 -2.18 17.38 3.44
N ILE A 403 -2.62 16.80 2.33
CA ILE A 403 -1.78 16.74 1.12
C ILE A 403 -1.56 18.18 0.66
N SER A 404 -0.30 18.61 0.56
CA SER A 404 0.04 19.93 0.01
C SER A 404 0.14 19.86 -1.51
N GLU A 405 0.07 21.01 -2.19
CA GLU A 405 0.29 21.08 -3.63
C GLU A 405 1.68 20.55 -4.02
N ASP A 406 2.69 20.76 -3.19
CA ASP A 406 4.07 20.27 -3.42
C ASP A 406 4.18 18.74 -3.32
N GLU A 407 3.25 18.09 -2.63
CA GLU A 407 3.17 16.62 -2.52
C GLU A 407 2.29 15.99 -3.61
N SER A 408 1.49 16.80 -4.32
CA SER A 408 0.46 16.31 -5.26
C SER A 408 1.06 15.52 -6.41
N TRP A 409 2.17 15.98 -7.01
CA TRP A 409 2.81 15.27 -8.12
C TRP A 409 3.24 13.86 -7.69
N LEU A 410 3.85 13.73 -6.51
CA LEU A 410 4.31 12.44 -5.99
C LEU A 410 3.14 11.52 -5.62
N TYR A 411 2.05 12.11 -5.11
CA TYR A 411 0.80 11.40 -4.86
C TYR A 411 0.23 10.76 -6.13
N TYR A 412 0.10 11.51 -7.22
CA TYR A 412 -0.43 10.99 -8.49
C TYR A 412 0.56 10.06 -9.21
N GLU A 413 1.85 10.36 -9.17
CA GLU A 413 2.90 9.49 -9.73
C GLU A 413 2.91 8.12 -9.03
N THR A 414 2.80 8.11 -7.69
CA THR A 414 2.68 6.87 -6.90
C THR A 414 1.42 6.10 -7.26
N LEU A 415 0.26 6.76 -7.36
CA LEU A 415 -0.98 6.11 -7.79
C LEU A 415 -0.86 5.49 -9.18
N ARG A 416 -0.26 6.24 -10.12
CA ARG A 416 -0.08 5.78 -11.50
C ARG A 416 0.86 4.58 -11.59
N GLN A 417 1.97 4.61 -10.84
CA GLN A 417 2.91 3.50 -10.75
C GLN A 417 2.22 2.23 -10.20
N LEU A 418 1.44 2.37 -9.13
CA LEU A 418 0.70 1.25 -8.54
C LEU A 418 -0.42 0.72 -9.46
N GLN A 419 -1.03 1.59 -10.27
CA GLN A 419 -2.04 1.21 -11.25
C GLN A 419 -1.44 0.40 -12.40
N ILE A 420 -0.26 0.79 -12.90
CA ILE A 420 0.39 0.15 -14.06
C ILE A 420 1.06 -1.18 -13.66
N THR A 421 1.49 -1.31 -12.41
CA THR A 421 2.25 -2.50 -11.97
C THR A 421 1.35 -3.62 -11.45
N SER A 422 1.90 -4.84 -11.44
CA SER A 422 1.17 -6.04 -11.00
C SER A 422 0.94 -6.04 -9.48
N GLY A 423 -0.32 -6.09 -9.09
CA GLY A 423 -0.82 -6.15 -7.72
C GLY A 423 -0.49 -7.48 -7.04
N LYS A 424 -0.39 -8.58 -7.80
CA LYS A 424 0.11 -9.85 -7.25
C LYS A 424 1.56 -9.71 -6.79
N ILE A 425 2.39 -9.02 -7.58
CA ILE A 425 3.78 -8.74 -7.21
C ILE A 425 3.80 -7.76 -6.02
N GLN A 426 2.99 -6.69 -6.05
CA GLN A 426 2.87 -5.76 -4.92
C GLN A 426 2.51 -6.47 -3.62
N ALA A 427 1.54 -7.40 -3.64
CA ALA A 427 1.12 -8.17 -2.47
C ALA A 427 2.24 -9.10 -1.97
N GLY A 428 3.00 -9.73 -2.88
CA GLY A 428 4.18 -10.52 -2.54
C GLY A 428 5.27 -9.69 -1.87
N LEU A 429 5.52 -8.46 -2.36
CA LEU A 429 6.51 -7.55 -1.76
C LEU A 429 6.05 -7.01 -0.40
N ALA A 430 4.77 -6.66 -0.26
CA ALA A 430 4.19 -6.26 1.03
C ALA A 430 4.32 -7.40 2.07
N LEU A 431 4.06 -8.64 1.65
CA LEU A 431 4.21 -9.81 2.51
C LEU A 431 5.67 -10.03 2.93
N ALA A 432 6.63 -9.88 2.01
CA ALA A 432 8.05 -9.99 2.31
C ALA A 432 8.51 -8.91 3.32
N ASP A 433 8.11 -7.65 3.12
CA ASP A 433 8.42 -6.54 4.03
C ASP A 433 7.79 -6.78 5.42
N GLN A 434 6.57 -7.34 5.47
CA GLN A 434 5.90 -7.73 6.70
C GLN A 434 6.63 -8.86 7.44
N GLN A 435 7.09 -9.89 6.74
CA GLN A 435 7.86 -10.98 7.34
C GLN A 435 9.18 -10.46 7.92
N LEU A 436 9.88 -9.60 7.20
CA LEU A 436 11.08 -8.93 7.69
C LEU A 436 10.81 -8.12 8.96
N ARG A 437 9.65 -7.42 9.04
CA ARG A 437 9.24 -6.72 10.27
C ARG A 437 9.04 -7.68 11.43
N VAL A 438 8.38 -8.81 11.22
CA VAL A 438 8.16 -9.81 12.28
C VAL A 438 9.49 -10.34 12.81
N GLU A 439 10.46 -10.61 11.93
CA GLU A 439 11.80 -11.04 12.33
C GLU A 439 12.55 -9.97 13.15
N MET A 440 12.44 -8.70 12.75
CA MET A 440 12.99 -7.58 13.52
C MET A 440 12.36 -7.48 14.91
N LEU A 441 11.02 -7.58 15.00
CA LEU A 441 10.31 -7.55 16.28
C LEU A 441 10.72 -8.71 17.19
N MET A 442 10.97 -9.90 16.64
CA MET A 442 11.52 -11.02 17.42
C MET A 442 12.91 -10.71 17.96
N ARG A 443 13.78 -10.07 17.16
CA ARG A 443 15.11 -9.64 17.61
C ARG A 443 15.02 -8.58 18.71
N GLU A 444 14.18 -7.58 18.54
CA GLU A 444 13.93 -6.53 19.55
C GLU A 444 13.44 -7.13 20.89
N VAL A 445 12.59 -8.16 20.84
CA VAL A 445 12.15 -8.88 22.04
C VAL A 445 13.32 -9.56 22.75
N HIS A 446 14.22 -10.21 22.01
CA HIS A 446 15.40 -10.85 22.58
C HIS A 446 16.38 -9.83 23.17
N GLU A 447 16.59 -8.70 22.53
CA GLU A 447 17.45 -7.63 23.05
C GLU A 447 16.88 -7.03 24.34
N LYS A 448 15.57 -6.76 24.36
CA LYS A 448 14.87 -6.25 25.54
C LYS A 448 14.90 -7.24 26.71
N ASP A 449 14.77 -8.53 26.42
CA ASP A 449 14.88 -9.59 27.41
C ASP A 449 16.24 -9.60 28.10
N ALA A 450 17.32 -9.58 27.31
CA ALA A 450 18.68 -9.52 27.85
C ALA A 450 18.87 -8.28 28.75
N ALA A 451 18.31 -7.13 28.35
CA ALA A 451 18.34 -5.90 29.14
C ALA A 451 17.54 -6.02 30.45
N ASP A 452 16.31 -6.55 30.40
CA ASP A 452 15.46 -6.70 31.58
C ASP A 452 16.04 -7.74 32.58
N ILE A 453 16.65 -8.82 32.08
CA ILE A 453 17.39 -9.79 32.90
C ILE A 453 18.60 -9.11 33.57
N ALA A 454 19.37 -8.29 32.84
CA ALA A 454 20.49 -7.56 33.40
C ALA A 454 20.06 -6.56 34.48
N LEU A 455 18.91 -5.89 34.30
CA LEU A 455 18.32 -5.03 35.32
C LEU A 455 17.92 -5.81 36.57
N LEU A 456 17.26 -6.97 36.42
CA LEU A 456 16.93 -7.83 37.56
C LEU A 456 18.18 -8.33 38.30
N GLN A 457 19.27 -8.62 37.58
CA GLN A 457 20.55 -8.99 38.19
C GLN A 457 21.20 -7.81 38.93
N ASN A 458 21.09 -6.59 38.41
CA ASN A 458 21.57 -5.38 39.10
C ASN A 458 20.74 -5.06 40.34
N ASP A 459 19.42 -5.24 40.29
CA ASP A 459 18.52 -5.13 41.45
C ASP A 459 18.87 -6.15 42.54
N LEU A 460 19.29 -7.35 42.13
CA LEU A 460 19.79 -8.38 43.04
C LEU A 460 21.13 -7.96 43.68
N ARG A 461 22.09 -7.49 42.87
CA ARG A 461 23.42 -7.04 43.34
C ARG A 461 23.36 -5.82 44.25
N SER A 462 22.42 -4.91 44.01
CA SER A 462 22.22 -3.70 44.82
C SER A 462 21.55 -3.98 46.17
N GLY A 463 21.10 -5.21 46.41
CA GLY A 463 20.37 -5.58 47.63
C GLY A 463 18.90 -5.13 47.64
N THR A 464 18.42 -4.53 46.55
CA THR A 464 17.02 -4.06 46.42
C THR A 464 16.02 -5.22 46.53
N LEU A 465 16.43 -6.44 46.16
CA LEU A 465 15.60 -7.65 46.20
C LEU A 465 15.75 -8.51 47.47
N GLY A 466 16.47 -8.05 48.48
CA GLY A 466 16.70 -8.79 49.72
C GLY A 466 17.97 -9.65 49.67
N ASP A 467 17.82 -10.97 49.70
CA ASP A 467 18.96 -11.92 49.73
C ASP A 467 19.85 -11.76 48.48
N PRO A 468 21.17 -11.49 48.60
CA PRO A 468 22.05 -11.34 47.46
C PRO A 468 22.28 -12.64 46.68
N ASP A 469 21.98 -13.81 47.26
CA ASP A 469 22.15 -15.10 46.58
C ASP A 469 21.00 -15.36 45.59
N PRO A 470 21.25 -15.41 44.26
CA PRO A 470 20.21 -15.65 43.25
C PRO A 470 19.49 -16.99 43.44
N GLN A 471 20.13 -18.00 44.01
CA GLN A 471 19.52 -19.31 44.20
C GLN A 471 18.54 -19.33 45.37
N ASN A 472 18.83 -18.55 46.42
CA ASN A 472 18.01 -18.50 47.62
C ASN A 472 16.98 -17.37 47.60
N ASN A 473 17.15 -16.36 46.74
CA ASN A 473 16.22 -15.25 46.63
C ASN A 473 14.93 -15.61 45.87
N ARG A 474 13.88 -15.98 46.62
CA ARG A 474 12.53 -16.28 46.09
C ARG A 474 11.92 -15.15 45.26
N THR A 475 12.19 -13.89 45.62
CA THR A 475 11.64 -12.71 44.94
C THR A 475 12.26 -12.57 43.56
N PHE A 476 13.58 -12.73 43.45
CA PHE A 476 14.30 -12.74 42.18
C PHE A 476 13.79 -13.85 41.26
N GLN A 477 13.70 -15.09 41.76
CA GLN A 477 13.19 -16.23 40.99
C GLN A 477 11.76 -16.02 40.49
N THR A 478 10.87 -15.47 41.33
CA THR A 478 9.48 -15.18 40.94
C THR A 478 9.42 -14.11 39.84
N ARG A 479 10.25 -13.07 39.93
CA ARG A 479 10.33 -12.02 38.90
C ARG A 479 10.90 -12.57 37.60
N LEU A 480 11.97 -13.36 37.67
CA LEU A 480 12.59 -14.01 36.51
C LEU A 480 11.58 -14.92 35.79
N SER A 481 10.92 -15.84 36.50
CA SER A 481 9.91 -16.72 35.89
C SER A 481 8.72 -15.96 35.30
N ARG A 482 8.34 -14.82 35.89
CA ARG A 482 7.28 -13.97 35.32
C ARG A 482 7.75 -13.32 34.02
N LEU A 483 8.99 -12.87 33.97
CA LEU A 483 9.60 -12.28 32.80
C LEU A 483 9.76 -13.29 31.66
N GLU A 484 10.29 -14.49 31.96
CA GLU A 484 10.40 -15.60 31.00
C GLU A 484 9.04 -15.94 30.37
N ARG A 485 7.99 -16.07 31.19
CA ARG A 485 6.62 -16.32 30.67
C ARG A 485 6.12 -15.20 29.76
N GLN A 486 6.43 -13.94 30.07
CA GLN A 486 6.03 -12.80 29.23
C GLN A 486 6.78 -12.81 27.89
N LEU A 487 8.07 -13.16 27.90
CA LEU A 487 8.86 -13.35 26.69
C LEU A 487 8.30 -14.48 25.84
N ASP A 488 8.08 -15.66 26.42
CA ASP A 488 7.57 -16.83 25.69
C ASP A 488 6.25 -16.52 25.02
N GLN A 489 5.35 -15.79 25.71
CA GLN A 489 4.08 -15.34 25.14
C GLN A 489 4.28 -14.40 23.95
N ARG A 490 5.21 -13.45 24.02
CA ARG A 490 5.51 -12.52 22.91
C ARG A 490 6.13 -13.26 21.72
N LEU A 491 7.14 -14.10 21.95
CA LEU A 491 7.80 -14.87 20.90
C LEU A 491 6.85 -15.86 20.23
N ASN A 492 6.00 -16.56 20.99
CA ASN A 492 5.00 -17.45 20.41
C ASN A 492 4.01 -16.71 19.52
N ARG A 493 3.63 -15.48 19.90
CA ARG A 493 2.78 -14.62 19.06
C ARG A 493 3.48 -14.24 17.75
N TYR A 494 4.75 -13.82 17.80
CA TYR A 494 5.48 -13.49 16.57
C TYR A 494 5.76 -14.70 15.68
N ARG A 495 6.03 -15.87 16.27
CA ARG A 495 6.10 -17.15 15.52
C ARG A 495 4.79 -17.47 14.83
N GLN A 496 3.66 -17.23 15.50
CA GLN A 496 2.34 -17.38 14.89
C GLN A 496 2.14 -16.42 13.72
N PHE A 497 2.57 -15.15 13.84
CA PHE A 497 2.53 -14.20 12.71
C PHE A 497 3.46 -14.59 11.56
N GLN A 498 4.61 -15.19 11.83
CA GLN A 498 5.50 -15.71 10.80
C GLN A 498 4.84 -16.87 10.02
N GLN A 499 4.11 -17.75 10.71
CA GLN A 499 3.37 -18.85 10.10
C GLN A 499 2.09 -18.40 9.42
N GLN A 500 1.41 -17.39 9.96
CA GLN A 500 0.13 -16.85 9.50
C GLN A 500 0.24 -15.33 9.36
N PRO A 501 0.89 -14.83 8.29
CA PRO A 501 1.11 -13.40 8.10
C PRO A 501 -0.17 -12.59 8.09
N ALA A 502 -1.28 -13.14 7.60
CA ALA A 502 -2.57 -12.47 7.60
C ALA A 502 -3.13 -12.11 9.00
N GLN A 503 -2.59 -12.69 10.08
CA GLN A 503 -2.98 -12.38 11.47
C GLN A 503 -2.12 -11.30 12.13
N PHE A 504 -1.05 -10.85 11.46
CA PHE A 504 -0.24 -9.76 11.97
C PHE A 504 -1.09 -8.48 12.06
N PRO A 505 -1.12 -7.77 13.20
CA PRO A 505 -1.92 -6.56 13.39
C PRO A 505 -1.28 -5.37 12.65
N MET A 506 -1.36 -5.41 11.33
CA MET A 506 -0.67 -4.49 10.43
C MET A 506 -1.11 -3.04 10.67
N PHE A 507 -2.39 -2.82 10.95
CA PHE A 507 -2.89 -1.47 11.26
C PHE A 507 -2.23 -0.91 12.52
N VAL A 508 -2.13 -1.72 13.58
CA VAL A 508 -1.52 -1.30 14.85
C VAL A 508 -0.04 -0.95 14.65
N ASP A 509 0.72 -1.77 13.92
CA ASP A 509 2.15 -1.50 13.67
C ASP A 509 2.35 -0.25 12.80
N ILE A 510 1.52 -0.04 11.76
CA ILE A 510 1.53 1.20 10.97
C ILE A 510 1.25 2.43 11.84
N PHE A 511 0.26 2.34 12.73
CA PHE A 511 -0.14 3.48 13.55
C PHE A 511 0.92 3.83 14.61
N GLN A 512 1.61 2.83 15.16
CA GLN A 512 2.67 3.01 16.16
C GLN A 512 4.01 3.41 15.54
N HIS A 513 4.31 2.92 14.34
CA HIS A 513 5.60 3.12 13.65
C HIS A 513 5.41 3.63 12.21
N PRO A 514 4.71 4.76 12.00
CA PRO A 514 4.37 5.25 10.66
C PRO A 514 5.62 5.58 9.83
N GLU A 515 6.68 6.08 10.45
CA GLU A 515 7.95 6.41 9.80
C GLU A 515 8.64 5.20 9.16
N ARG A 516 8.44 4.01 9.72
CA ARG A 516 9.00 2.78 9.15
C ARG A 516 8.24 2.36 7.90
N TRP A 517 6.92 2.54 7.90
CA TRP A 517 6.05 2.07 6.82
C TRP A 517 5.84 3.10 5.72
N GLN A 518 6.17 4.38 5.95
CA GLN A 518 5.99 5.42 4.96
C GLN A 518 6.79 5.11 3.68
N GLY A 519 6.12 5.12 2.54
CA GLY A 519 6.66 4.69 1.25
C GLY A 519 6.60 3.18 0.99
N HIS A 520 6.40 2.34 2.00
CA HIS A 520 6.35 0.89 1.85
C HIS A 520 4.95 0.39 1.46
N LEU A 521 4.93 -0.75 0.77
CA LEU A 521 3.71 -1.49 0.48
C LEU A 521 3.23 -2.22 1.74
N VAL A 522 1.95 -2.12 2.01
CA VAL A 522 1.25 -2.80 3.10
C VAL A 522 -0.01 -3.45 2.58
N THR A 523 -0.39 -4.57 3.17
CA THR A 523 -1.66 -5.25 2.86
C THR A 523 -2.58 -5.18 4.07
N LEU A 524 -3.78 -4.61 3.89
CA LEU A 524 -4.81 -4.53 4.91
C LEU A 524 -6.06 -5.29 4.46
N ARG A 525 -6.77 -5.87 5.43
CA ARG A 525 -8.02 -6.61 5.21
C ARG A 525 -9.07 -6.13 6.19
N GLY A 526 -10.28 -5.93 5.72
CA GLY A 526 -11.38 -5.48 6.57
C GLY A 526 -12.64 -5.13 5.79
N TYR A 527 -13.40 -4.20 6.33
CA TYR A 527 -14.64 -3.72 5.74
C TYR A 527 -14.61 -2.20 5.50
N VAL A 528 -15.24 -1.77 4.42
CA VAL A 528 -15.35 -0.36 4.02
C VAL A 528 -16.69 0.18 4.47
N ARG A 529 -16.71 1.35 5.14
CA ARG A 529 -17.95 2.02 5.57
C ARG A 529 -18.36 3.21 4.73
N ARG A 530 -17.44 3.72 3.92
CA ARG A 530 -17.66 4.92 3.11
C ARG A 530 -16.83 4.83 1.86
N VAL A 531 -17.47 5.14 0.75
CA VAL A 531 -16.83 5.33 -0.56
C VAL A 531 -17.24 6.71 -1.04
N SER A 532 -16.27 7.54 -1.39
CA SER A 532 -16.50 8.83 -2.04
C SER A 532 -15.63 8.95 -3.26
N SER A 533 -16.23 9.35 -4.37
CA SER A 533 -15.51 9.59 -5.62
C SER A 533 -15.32 11.08 -5.82
N HIS A 534 -14.13 11.47 -6.26
CA HIS A 534 -13.82 12.83 -6.71
C HIS A 534 -13.05 12.76 -8.02
N GLU A 535 -13.11 13.84 -8.81
CA GLU A 535 -12.30 13.91 -10.03
C GLU A 535 -10.83 14.02 -9.63
N GLY A 536 -9.98 13.18 -10.24
CA GLY A 536 -8.54 13.34 -10.14
C GLY A 536 -8.10 14.66 -10.77
N ASP A 537 -6.89 15.10 -10.44
CA ASP A 537 -6.32 16.29 -11.05
C ASP A 537 -6.25 16.10 -12.58
N SER A 538 -6.71 17.10 -13.33
CA SER A 538 -6.70 17.05 -14.79
C SER A 538 -5.27 16.88 -15.29
N ALA A 539 -4.34 17.72 -14.82
CA ALA A 539 -2.94 17.76 -15.24
C ALA A 539 -2.21 16.44 -15.01
N LEU A 540 -2.33 15.92 -13.79
CA LEU A 540 -1.51 14.85 -13.25
C LEU A 540 -2.13 13.47 -13.50
N PHE A 541 -3.45 13.40 -13.64
CA PHE A 541 -4.19 12.14 -13.66
C PHE A 541 -5.32 12.09 -14.69
N ASN A 542 -5.29 12.99 -15.68
CA ASN A 542 -6.25 13.06 -16.79
C ASN A 542 -7.72 13.16 -16.35
N GLY A 543 -7.99 13.69 -15.15
CA GLY A 543 -9.36 13.78 -14.63
C GLY A 543 -9.99 12.41 -14.32
N GLN A 544 -9.22 11.31 -14.35
CA GLN A 544 -9.73 9.99 -13.99
C GLN A 544 -10.29 10.05 -12.56
N PRO A 545 -11.48 9.49 -12.29
CA PRO A 545 -12.05 9.52 -10.96
C PRO A 545 -11.13 8.80 -9.96
N LEU A 546 -10.95 9.42 -8.81
CA LEU A 546 -10.31 8.83 -7.66
C LEU A 546 -11.37 8.46 -6.62
N HIS A 547 -11.28 7.23 -6.15
CA HIS A 547 -12.17 6.68 -5.14
C HIS A 547 -11.45 6.68 -3.80
N GLU A 548 -12.03 7.38 -2.83
CA GLU A 548 -11.61 7.39 -1.43
C GLU A 548 -12.47 6.41 -0.63
N LEU A 549 -11.83 5.40 -0.03
CA LEU A 549 -12.49 4.37 0.77
C LEU A 549 -12.03 4.46 2.22
N TRP A 550 -12.95 4.28 3.15
CA TRP A 550 -12.67 4.27 4.58
C TRP A 550 -12.74 2.83 5.09
N LEU A 551 -11.58 2.18 5.10
CA LEU A 551 -11.41 0.78 5.51
C LEU A 551 -11.20 0.69 7.03
N PHE A 552 -11.87 -0.28 7.65
CA PHE A 552 -11.70 -0.63 9.05
C PHE A 552 -11.25 -2.09 9.14
N THR A 553 -10.10 -2.31 9.75
CA THR A 553 -9.58 -3.65 10.07
C THR A 553 -10.08 -4.09 11.45
N ASP A 554 -10.05 -5.39 11.74
CA ASP A 554 -10.52 -5.93 13.02
C ASP A 554 -9.76 -5.35 14.24
N ASP A 555 -8.48 -4.98 14.05
CA ASP A 555 -7.60 -4.38 15.05
C ASP A 555 -7.63 -2.84 15.07
N SER A 556 -8.33 -2.18 14.15
CA SER A 556 -8.37 -0.71 14.03
C SER A 556 -9.32 -0.01 15.00
N GLN A 557 -10.16 -0.77 15.71
CA GLN A 557 -11.23 -0.27 16.57
C GLN A 557 -12.21 0.65 15.83
N HIS A 558 -12.04 1.97 15.92
CA HIS A 558 -12.88 3.01 15.30
C HIS A 558 -12.06 3.99 14.46
N ASN A 559 -10.79 3.67 14.19
CA ASN A 559 -9.91 4.50 13.39
C ASN A 559 -9.85 3.93 11.96
N PRO A 560 -10.27 4.66 10.94
CA PRO A 560 -10.19 4.18 9.57
C PRO A 560 -8.75 4.20 9.06
N THR A 561 -8.48 3.37 8.06
CA THR A 561 -7.47 3.63 7.05
C THR A 561 -8.15 4.27 5.84
N VAL A 562 -7.66 5.42 5.41
CA VAL A 562 -8.13 6.08 4.18
C VAL A 562 -7.37 5.50 3.01
N ILE A 563 -8.08 5.02 2.00
CA ILE A 563 -7.52 4.40 0.82
C ILE A 563 -7.92 5.23 -0.38
N VAL A 564 -6.97 5.63 -1.21
CA VAL A 564 -7.28 6.24 -2.50
C VAL A 564 -6.85 5.34 -3.63
N THR A 565 -7.78 5.08 -4.55
CA THR A 565 -7.57 4.19 -5.69
C THR A 565 -8.24 4.72 -6.96
N PRO A 566 -7.61 4.58 -8.14
CA PRO A 566 -8.17 5.04 -9.41
C PRO A 566 -9.12 4.02 -10.04
N SER A 567 -9.21 2.81 -9.50
CA SER A 567 -10.03 1.73 -10.04
C SER A 567 -10.72 0.94 -8.93
N LEU A 568 -12.01 0.73 -9.12
CA LEU A 568 -12.82 -0.18 -8.30
C LEU A 568 -13.20 -1.41 -9.14
N PRO A 569 -13.43 -2.58 -8.50
CA PRO A 569 -14.08 -3.70 -9.15
C PRO A 569 -15.40 -3.25 -9.79
N HIS A 570 -15.71 -3.76 -10.98
CA HIS A 570 -16.84 -3.31 -11.80
C HIS A 570 -18.19 -3.28 -11.04
N GLU A 571 -18.39 -4.22 -10.12
CA GLU A 571 -19.63 -4.35 -9.34
C GLU A 571 -19.48 -3.91 -7.88
N PHE A 572 -18.46 -3.11 -7.57
CA PHE A 572 -18.21 -2.66 -6.20
C PHE A 572 -19.35 -1.74 -5.71
N PRO A 573 -20.01 -2.06 -4.58
CA PRO A 573 -21.21 -1.35 -4.12
C PRO A 573 -20.84 -0.02 -3.44
N CYS A 574 -20.67 1.04 -4.23
CA CYS A 574 -20.22 2.34 -3.73
C CYS A 574 -21.22 3.02 -2.75
N ASN A 575 -22.50 2.68 -2.83
CA ASN A 575 -23.57 3.29 -2.03
C ASN A 575 -23.98 2.44 -0.81
N ALA A 576 -23.26 1.36 -0.51
CA ALA A 576 -23.55 0.52 0.64
C ALA A 576 -22.96 1.10 1.93
N ASP A 577 -23.69 0.97 3.04
CA ASP A 577 -23.23 1.43 4.35
C ASP A 577 -22.01 0.66 4.85
N VAL A 578 -21.94 -0.64 4.52
CA VAL A 578 -20.82 -1.52 4.88
C VAL A 578 -20.56 -2.51 3.74
N VAL A 579 -19.31 -2.56 3.29
CA VAL A 579 -18.81 -3.51 2.29
C VAL A 579 -17.71 -4.33 2.92
N ASP A 580 -18.00 -5.60 3.15
CA ASP A 580 -17.10 -6.51 3.87
C ASP A 580 -16.19 -7.30 2.91
N SER A 581 -15.16 -7.97 3.46
CA SER A 581 -14.20 -8.79 2.70
C SER A 581 -13.40 -8.03 1.64
N VAL A 582 -12.97 -6.81 1.99
CA VAL A 582 -12.11 -5.98 1.15
C VAL A 582 -10.65 -6.18 1.57
N THR A 583 -9.80 -6.51 0.60
CA THR A 583 -8.35 -6.57 0.76
C THR A 583 -7.72 -5.48 -0.10
N VAL A 584 -6.79 -4.73 0.48
CA VAL A 584 -6.07 -3.68 -0.23
C VAL A 584 -4.59 -3.83 0.01
N THR A 585 -3.84 -3.92 -1.08
CA THR A 585 -2.39 -3.73 -1.07
C THR A 585 -2.08 -2.37 -1.66
N GLY A 586 -1.37 -1.54 -0.90
CA GLY A 586 -1.06 -0.17 -1.31
C GLY A 586 0.15 0.39 -0.56
N CYS A 587 0.63 1.53 -1.03
CA CYS A 587 1.73 2.27 -0.41
C CYS A 587 1.21 3.15 0.73
N LEU A 588 1.79 3.05 1.93
CA LEU A 588 1.50 4.00 2.99
C LEU A 588 2.14 5.35 2.64
N PHE A 589 1.33 6.31 2.24
CA PHE A 589 1.82 7.61 1.80
C PHE A 589 2.15 8.55 2.97
N LYS A 590 1.24 8.65 3.95
CA LYS A 590 1.39 9.47 5.16
C LYS A 590 0.33 9.17 6.21
N MET A 591 0.49 9.71 7.42
CA MET A 591 -0.62 9.87 8.36
C MET A 591 -1.42 11.12 8.00
N TYR A 592 -2.64 10.93 7.50
CA TYR A 592 -3.54 11.98 7.03
C TYR A 592 -4.41 12.53 8.16
N VAL A 593 -4.51 13.86 8.23
CA VAL A 593 -5.38 14.55 9.20
C VAL A 593 -6.74 14.79 8.55
N TYR A 594 -7.79 14.23 9.16
CA TYR A 594 -9.17 14.43 8.74
C TYR A 594 -10.00 15.07 9.86
N LYS A 595 -11.06 15.79 9.47
CA LYS A 595 -12.01 16.38 10.42
C LYS A 595 -13.07 15.35 10.78
N SER A 596 -13.06 14.91 12.04
CA SER A 596 -14.20 14.20 12.64
C SER A 596 -15.24 15.24 13.14
N GLN A 597 -16.41 14.78 13.60
CA GLN A 597 -17.47 15.64 14.11
C GLN A 597 -17.00 16.57 15.24
N ASN A 598 -16.14 16.08 16.12
CA ASN A 598 -15.75 16.79 17.35
C ASN A 598 -14.26 17.20 17.39
N GLU A 599 -13.40 16.56 16.61
CA GLU A 599 -11.95 16.74 16.72
C GLU A 599 -11.23 16.42 15.40
N ASN A 600 -10.02 16.95 15.23
CA ASN A 600 -9.13 16.49 14.17
C ASN A 600 -8.56 15.13 14.56
N ARG A 601 -8.70 14.14 13.67
CA ARG A 601 -8.15 12.80 13.86
C ARG A 601 -7.10 12.51 12.80
N ILE A 602 -6.26 11.52 13.10
CA ILE A 602 -5.27 11.00 12.16
C ILE A 602 -5.68 9.60 11.69
N ALA A 603 -5.43 9.31 10.42
CA ALA A 603 -5.62 8.00 9.81
C ALA A 603 -4.43 7.69 8.88
N PRO A 604 -4.02 6.43 8.74
CA PRO A 604 -3.12 6.05 7.66
C PRO A 604 -3.78 6.35 6.30
N LEU A 605 -3.03 6.96 5.38
CA LEU A 605 -3.44 7.16 3.99
C LEU A 605 -2.66 6.21 3.09
N LEU A 606 -3.38 5.28 2.46
CA LEU A 606 -2.84 4.31 1.52
C LEU A 606 -3.20 4.71 0.10
N LEU A 607 -2.21 4.68 -0.79
CA LEU A 607 -2.42 4.77 -2.24
C LEU A 607 -2.42 3.36 -2.79
N ALA A 608 -3.43 2.99 -3.56
CA ALA A 608 -3.55 1.65 -4.12
C ALA A 608 -3.94 1.74 -5.59
N GLY A 609 -3.28 0.98 -6.46
CA GLY A 609 -3.66 0.93 -7.88
C GLY A 609 -5.04 0.32 -8.10
N ARG A 610 -5.41 -0.63 -7.23
CA ARG A 610 -6.67 -1.40 -7.26
C ARG A 610 -7.00 -1.94 -5.87
N ILE A 611 -8.21 -2.44 -5.71
CA ILE A 611 -8.66 -3.17 -4.52
C ILE A 611 -9.17 -4.56 -4.91
N ASP A 612 -8.97 -5.53 -4.02
CA ASP A 612 -9.48 -6.88 -4.18
C ASP A 612 -10.72 -7.03 -3.29
N TRP A 613 -11.87 -7.28 -3.92
CA TRP A 613 -13.12 -7.51 -3.22
C TRP A 613 -13.60 -8.94 -3.48
N ASN A 614 -13.59 -9.76 -2.43
CA ASN A 614 -13.95 -11.17 -2.49
C ASN A 614 -15.16 -11.43 -1.58
N PRO A 615 -16.36 -10.96 -1.96
CA PRO A 615 -17.55 -11.10 -1.13
C PRO A 615 -18.02 -12.56 -1.06
N THR A 616 -18.57 -12.94 0.09
CA THR A 616 -19.31 -14.21 0.24
C THR A 616 -20.67 -14.13 -0.46
N ASN A 617 -21.20 -15.26 -0.92
CA ASN A 617 -22.54 -15.31 -1.54
C ASN A 617 -23.62 -14.69 -0.63
N ALA A 618 -23.53 -14.88 0.69
CA ALA A 618 -24.46 -14.29 1.65
C ALA A 618 -24.39 -12.75 1.65
N GLN A 619 -23.17 -12.18 1.59
CA GLN A 619 -22.99 -10.73 1.48
C GLN A 619 -23.53 -10.19 0.14
N ILE A 620 -23.28 -10.88 -0.98
CA ILE A 620 -23.81 -10.48 -2.29
C ILE A 620 -25.34 -10.46 -2.27
N LEU A 621 -25.98 -11.48 -1.68
CA LEU A 621 -27.44 -11.52 -1.57
C LEU A 621 -27.98 -10.40 -0.67
N ALA A 622 -27.37 -10.17 0.50
CA ALA A 622 -27.77 -9.09 1.40
C ALA A 622 -27.65 -7.70 0.74
N LEU A 623 -26.55 -7.46 0.00
CA LEU A 623 -26.35 -6.23 -0.76
C LEU A 623 -27.34 -6.11 -1.94
N GLY A 624 -27.69 -7.23 -2.57
CA GLY A 624 -28.70 -7.31 -3.62
C GLY A 624 -30.11 -6.99 -3.12
N ASP A 625 -30.47 -7.51 -1.95
CA ASP A 625 -31.74 -7.22 -1.29
C ASP A 625 -31.84 -5.75 -0.86
N GLY A 626 -30.70 -5.13 -0.53
CA GLY A 626 -30.58 -3.68 -0.27
C GLY A 626 -30.60 -2.79 -1.52
N GLY A 627 -30.64 -3.37 -2.73
CA GLY A 627 -30.66 -2.61 -3.99
C GLY A 627 -29.33 -1.94 -4.35
N HIS A 628 -28.20 -2.44 -3.82
CA HIS A 628 -26.88 -1.86 -4.08
C HIS A 628 -26.24 -2.34 -5.39
N PHE A 629 -26.84 -3.31 -6.08
CA PHE A 629 -26.40 -3.79 -7.39
C PHE A 629 -27.33 -3.32 -8.51
N VAL A 630 -26.75 -3.15 -9.70
CA VAL A 630 -27.50 -2.91 -10.93
C VAL A 630 -28.36 -4.15 -11.25
N PRO A 631 -29.64 -3.99 -11.65
CA PRO A 631 -30.47 -5.11 -12.09
C PRO A 631 -29.78 -5.93 -13.19
N GLY A 632 -29.66 -7.24 -12.99
CA GLY A 632 -28.97 -8.13 -13.92
C GLY A 632 -27.47 -8.30 -13.66
N SER A 633 -26.93 -7.82 -12.53
CA SER A 633 -25.55 -8.10 -12.11
C SER A 633 -25.23 -9.61 -12.18
N PRO A 634 -24.16 -10.02 -12.91
CA PRO A 634 -23.76 -11.42 -12.98
C PRO A 634 -23.28 -11.96 -11.63
N LEU A 635 -22.70 -11.15 -10.73
CA LEU A 635 -22.38 -11.60 -9.37
C LEU A 635 -23.65 -11.96 -8.58
N LEU A 636 -24.69 -11.14 -8.67
CA LEU A 636 -25.95 -11.42 -7.98
C LEU A 636 -26.64 -12.67 -8.57
N ALA A 637 -26.60 -12.84 -9.88
CA ALA A 637 -27.14 -14.04 -10.54
C ALA A 637 -26.38 -15.31 -10.12
N SER A 638 -25.05 -15.25 -10.09
CA SER A 638 -24.19 -16.34 -9.63
C SER A 638 -24.43 -16.67 -8.15
N ALA A 639 -24.52 -15.65 -7.28
CA ALA A 639 -24.82 -15.84 -5.87
C ALA A 639 -26.19 -16.50 -5.64
N LYS A 640 -27.23 -16.08 -6.38
CA LYS A 640 -28.57 -16.69 -6.34
C LYS A 640 -28.59 -18.14 -6.84
N ALA A 641 -27.87 -18.43 -7.92
CA ALA A 641 -27.75 -19.79 -8.44
C ALA A 641 -27.05 -20.72 -7.44
N ASN A 642 -26.01 -20.22 -6.76
CA ASN A 642 -25.26 -20.96 -5.77
C ASN A 642 -26.03 -21.12 -4.44
N SER A 643 -26.82 -20.12 -4.03
CA SER A 643 -27.65 -20.22 -2.82
C SER A 643 -28.81 -21.19 -2.98
N GLY A 644 -29.34 -21.34 -4.20
CA GLY A 644 -30.39 -22.34 -4.51
C GLY A 644 -29.93 -23.79 -4.36
N ARG A 645 -28.62 -24.05 -4.32
CA ARG A 645 -28.04 -25.38 -4.06
C ARG A 645 -27.66 -25.63 -2.61
N ALA A 646 -27.75 -24.63 -1.73
CA ALA A 646 -27.59 -24.87 -0.31
C ALA A 646 -28.76 -25.76 0.13
N VAL A 647 -28.45 -26.99 0.51
CA VAL A 647 -29.37 -27.91 1.20
C VAL A 647 -30.07 -27.08 2.26
N SER A 648 -31.38 -26.86 2.12
CA SER A 648 -32.09 -25.90 2.96
C SER A 648 -31.81 -26.22 4.43
N ASP A 649 -31.66 -25.19 5.28
CA ASP A 649 -31.46 -25.41 6.73
C ASP A 649 -32.55 -26.33 7.30
N THR A 650 -33.75 -26.32 6.72
CA THR A 650 -34.81 -27.28 7.02
C THR A 650 -34.46 -28.72 6.66
N MET A 651 -33.79 -28.99 5.53
CA MET A 651 -33.30 -30.32 5.19
C MET A 651 -32.15 -30.75 6.10
N LEU A 652 -31.21 -29.86 6.45
CA LEU A 652 -30.15 -30.15 7.42
C LEU A 652 -30.71 -30.43 8.81
N LEU A 653 -31.68 -29.65 9.28
CA LEU A 653 -32.41 -29.90 10.52
C LEU A 653 -33.20 -31.21 10.45
N LEU A 654 -33.81 -31.53 9.31
CA LEU A 654 -34.53 -32.78 9.12
C LEU A 654 -33.57 -33.98 9.10
N PHE A 655 -32.42 -33.87 8.45
CA PHE A 655 -31.35 -34.89 8.51
C PHE A 655 -30.78 -35.03 9.91
N GLY A 656 -30.54 -33.92 10.62
CA GLY A 656 -30.11 -33.88 12.02
C GLY A 656 -31.14 -34.53 12.95
N PHE A 657 -32.42 -34.27 12.73
CA PHE A 657 -33.51 -34.87 13.48
C PHE A 657 -33.65 -36.37 13.18
N VAL A 658 -33.55 -36.79 11.91
CA VAL A 658 -33.60 -38.20 11.51
C VAL A 658 -32.40 -38.97 12.06
N THR A 659 -31.20 -38.40 12.02
CA THR A 659 -30.00 -39.01 12.63
C THR A 659 -30.13 -39.09 14.15
N LEU A 660 -30.69 -38.08 14.81
CA LEU A 660 -30.98 -38.13 16.25
C LEU A 660 -32.03 -39.20 16.59
N LEU A 661 -33.11 -39.33 15.81
CA LEU A 661 -34.08 -40.42 15.98
C LEU A 661 -33.47 -41.80 15.75
N ALA A 662 -32.61 -41.95 14.74
CA ALA A 662 -31.89 -43.19 14.46
C ALA A 662 -30.95 -43.56 15.63
N THR A 663 -30.19 -42.61 16.15
CA THR A 663 -29.31 -42.84 17.31
C THR A 663 -30.11 -43.18 18.57
N MET A 664 -31.23 -42.51 18.83
CA MET A 664 -32.11 -42.83 19.96
C MET A 664 -32.75 -44.22 19.85
N THR A 665 -33.16 -44.65 18.64
CA THR A 665 -33.74 -45.98 18.43
C THR A 665 -32.70 -47.10 18.58
N VAL A 666 -31.47 -46.90 18.08
CA VAL A 666 -30.36 -47.83 18.28
C VAL A 666 -29.98 -47.89 19.76
N TRP A 667 -29.85 -46.74 20.44
CA TRP A 667 -29.58 -46.68 21.88
C TRP A 667 -30.67 -47.40 22.69
N GLY A 668 -31.94 -47.16 22.35
CA GLY A 668 -33.09 -47.81 22.99
C GLY A 668 -33.06 -49.34 22.85
N ARG A 669 -32.69 -49.85 21.65
CA ARG A 669 -32.49 -51.28 21.44
C ARG A 669 -31.33 -51.83 22.28
N VAL A 670 -30.18 -51.15 22.29
CA VAL A 670 -29.02 -51.56 23.10
C VAL A 670 -29.36 -51.57 24.61
N GLN A 671 -30.10 -50.58 25.10
CA GLN A 671 -30.55 -50.57 26.49
C GLN A 671 -31.50 -51.72 26.80
N ARG A 672 -32.44 -52.02 25.89
CA ARG A 672 -33.36 -53.15 26.07
C ARG A 672 -32.59 -54.46 26.13
N ASP A 673 -31.66 -54.66 25.22
CA ASP A 673 -30.82 -55.87 25.14
C ASP A 673 -29.96 -56.02 26.41
N ARG A 674 -29.37 -54.92 26.92
CA ARG A 674 -28.68 -54.91 28.22
C ARG A 674 -29.59 -55.31 29.39
N ARG A 675 -30.84 -54.84 29.42
CA ARG A 675 -31.80 -55.21 30.48
C ARG A 675 -32.22 -56.68 30.38
N GLU A 676 -32.45 -57.18 29.17
CA GLU A 676 -32.78 -58.59 28.94
C GLU A 676 -31.60 -59.50 29.30
N HIS A 677 -30.37 -59.11 28.94
CA HIS A 677 -29.17 -59.85 29.33
C HIS A 677 -28.96 -59.86 30.86
N GLN A 678 -29.22 -58.74 31.54
CA GLN A 678 -29.20 -58.70 33.01
C GLN A 678 -30.28 -59.59 33.65
N ARG A 679 -31.47 -59.70 33.03
CA ARG A 679 -32.52 -60.62 33.50
C ARG A 679 -32.15 -62.08 33.28
N LEU A 680 -31.55 -62.40 32.12
CA LEU A 680 -31.08 -63.75 31.81
C LEU A 680 -29.93 -64.17 32.72
N MET A 681 -28.98 -63.28 33.02
CA MET A 681 -27.90 -63.58 33.99
C MET A 681 -28.46 -63.83 35.40
N ARG A 682 -29.49 -63.09 35.83
CA ARG A 682 -30.18 -63.38 37.11
C ARG A 682 -30.89 -64.74 37.12
N LEU A 683 -31.45 -65.16 35.98
CA LEU A 683 -32.09 -66.49 35.85
C LEU A 683 -31.07 -67.64 35.79
N VAL A 684 -29.83 -67.38 35.36
CA VAL A 684 -28.76 -68.39 35.28
C VAL A 684 -27.99 -68.54 36.61
N ASP A 685 -27.94 -67.50 37.44
CA ASP A 685 -27.33 -67.54 38.78
C ASP A 685 -28.28 -68.04 39.89
N GLU A 686 -29.57 -68.24 39.61
CA GLU A 686 -30.46 -69.01 40.49
C GLU A 686 -30.06 -70.49 40.45
N ARG A 687 -29.14 -70.89 41.34
CA ARG A 687 -28.92 -72.30 41.64
C ARG A 687 -30.28 -72.94 41.99
N PRO A 688 -30.65 -74.08 41.38
CA PRO A 688 -31.88 -74.76 41.74
C PRO A 688 -31.75 -75.22 43.19
N ASP A 689 -32.40 -74.49 44.09
CA ASP A 689 -32.44 -74.82 45.51
C ASP A 689 -33.45 -75.97 45.68
N PHE A 690 -33.00 -77.19 45.40
CA PHE A 690 -33.67 -78.41 45.82
C PHE A 690 -33.53 -78.56 47.34
N ARG A 691 -34.21 -77.71 48.09
CA ARG A 691 -34.35 -77.85 49.54
C ARG A 691 -35.80 -78.18 49.90
N GLN A 692 -35.98 -79.48 50.14
CA GLN A 692 -36.86 -80.07 51.16
C GLN A 692 -38.11 -79.28 51.50
N THR A 693 -39.23 -79.69 50.90
CA THR A 693 -40.57 -79.51 51.46
C THR A 693 -40.61 -80.10 52.87
N SER A 694 -40.59 -79.24 53.90
CA SER A 694 -41.02 -79.62 55.24
C SER A 694 -42.54 -79.78 55.24
N GLN A 695 -42.97 -80.97 55.63
CA GLN A 695 -44.32 -81.49 55.51
C GLN A 695 -45.18 -81.15 56.74
N ASP A 696 -44.95 -80.02 57.40
CA ASP A 696 -45.51 -79.72 58.73
C ASP A 696 -46.16 -78.32 58.84
N VAL A 697 -46.99 -77.91 57.87
CA VAL A 697 -47.81 -76.67 58.02
C VAL A 697 -49.21 -76.79 57.43
N TYR A 698 -49.84 -77.96 57.49
CA TYR A 698 -51.29 -78.07 57.20
C TYR A 698 -52.03 -78.79 58.33
N SER A 699 -52.25 -78.06 59.42
CA SER A 699 -53.30 -78.37 60.40
C SER A 699 -53.96 -77.09 60.94
N GLY A 700 -54.97 -76.62 60.18
CA GLY A 700 -56.17 -75.94 60.70
C GLY A 700 -56.14 -74.39 60.78
N PRO A 701 -57.31 -73.77 61.06
CA PRO A 701 -58.56 -73.92 60.33
C PRO A 701 -59.14 -72.57 59.86
N PHE A 702 -59.96 -72.66 58.81
CA PHE A 702 -61.12 -71.83 58.45
C PHE A 702 -61.29 -70.37 58.91
N ALA A 703 -61.72 -69.59 57.91
CA ALA A 703 -62.60 -68.41 57.98
C ALA A 703 -61.92 -67.06 58.23
N GLU A 704 -61.83 -66.23 57.19
CA GLU A 704 -62.87 -65.21 56.97
C GLU A 704 -62.77 -64.58 55.58
N SER A 705 -63.95 -64.17 55.13
CA SER A 705 -64.32 -63.71 53.80
C SER A 705 -64.07 -62.21 53.58
N ARG A 706 -64.03 -61.83 52.28
CA ARG A 706 -64.18 -60.50 51.68
C ARG A 706 -62.86 -59.76 51.42
N PHE A 707 -62.41 -59.78 50.17
CA PHE A 707 -62.70 -58.69 49.22
C PHE A 707 -62.25 -59.10 47.81
N GLU A 708 -63.15 -58.94 46.84
CA GLU A 708 -62.94 -59.18 45.41
C GLU A 708 -62.12 -58.06 44.72
N PRO A 709 -61.57 -58.34 43.53
CA PRO A 709 -60.65 -57.48 42.80
C PRO A 709 -61.35 -56.60 41.74
N THR A 710 -60.73 -55.47 41.40
CA THR A 710 -60.92 -54.75 40.12
C THR A 710 -59.52 -54.31 39.67
N ARG A 711 -58.85 -55.00 38.73
CA ARG A 711 -58.95 -55.00 37.25
C ARG A 711 -58.88 -53.61 36.61
N GLY A 712 -57.83 -53.42 35.81
CA GLY A 712 -57.53 -52.26 34.97
C GLY A 712 -56.04 -52.17 34.74
#